data_AF-A0A1J4J6J8-F1
#
_entry.id   AF-A0A1J4J6J8-F1
#
_cell.length_a   1.000
_cell.length_b   1.000
_cell.length_c   1.000
_cell.angle_alpha   90.00
_cell.angle_beta   90.00
_cell.angle_gamma   90.00
#
_symmetry.space_group_name_H-M   'P 1'
#
loop_
_entity.id
_entity.type
_entity.pdbx_description
1 polymer ?
#
loop_
_entity_poly.entity_id
_entity_poly.type
_entity_poly.pdbx_seq_one_letter_code
_entity_poly.pdbx_strand_id
1 'polypeptide(L)'
;MVSMIENVHNSHLFENHDYSPNVPSISLGCRNDKVLCNIPEHTITHYLFLDSILENSPVSDSEMVVFDSQDNEKSSFPFVYVHYPAVFIQIGNHYVMPANFKREKQSSSQVCEKMREAKKVKNNKLIEKNAKKATYIHKCQPSTNTVIIQTKNIQFHSQVSDVTKLVMENLLCNVTTKFKNWRHNEYMKRLSFIIAMYSPSILNIIRQIIPLPSMTTINNEFRNQVRSIRMCLTDYQYIEEMLNIIKYPSFEGQYRCCVAFDAIKFKLFEKKSELNETLPILDNEQNYIDEIDSDDEDYHEVNENIEETLCTQTQLFEKITNNEKIGIDECPMIIGDINRKQSIEIIREELKALPRPKSPKQFSNLFIALAMPLDYEIDNIVIHTIPHSNGQAGVEIREDFMNLLLFLRYHTRFFPVYACVDGDIGYSRYHREFYDFWRSLNSDDISKLIQYVPIYSESKPLFITDLIHYGKNRRSWLLFHVLTVHPTDSSFFLDIEKIKSCCDLGDILIDMSPLGKMQDEYPIGLFSIPVVKNLLEHNFYHEALYVLPVAFWFESVRNEKIDRETRILLLKLSFKINMKFINYIETNKLGHGIAKAGVTNNDKKRQYVAPLEALVRAVNTLLVMIYELQKGGTINFSRLSTMTEEHVNGQIRTGCRRNDSLESILSFLSKYNLGVSFINQMGIKTRKRRRDYQGGITFDDTIRKDDLASIKFTEVTDDMIINGFFALCGYRENIDLSNAFLLSEILYTFIEKLYLCHAPIKIPRNGTLGRSGESIISRNLTK
;
A
#
# COMPACT_ATOMS: atom_id res chain seq x y z
N MET A 1 1.73 7.95 -29.61
CA MET A 1 2.11 8.52 -28.29
C MET A 1 2.59 7.44 -27.34
N VAL A 2 1.80 6.37 -27.08
CA VAL A 2 2.25 5.21 -26.27
C VAL A 2 3.39 4.42 -26.94
N SER A 3 3.36 4.19 -28.26
CA SER A 3 4.45 3.50 -28.97
C SER A 3 5.74 4.32 -29.10
N MET A 4 5.68 5.64 -28.89
CA MET A 4 6.85 6.53 -28.95
C MET A 4 7.69 6.43 -27.67
N ILE A 5 7.09 5.93 -26.58
CA ILE A 5 7.73 5.73 -25.27
C ILE A 5 8.37 4.32 -25.19
N GLU A 6 7.79 3.33 -25.87
CA GLU A 6 8.29 1.94 -25.87
C GLU A 6 9.62 1.76 -26.64
N ASN A 7 9.85 2.53 -27.71
CA ASN A 7 11.04 2.36 -28.56
C ASN A 7 12.35 2.91 -27.96
N VAL A 8 12.30 3.70 -26.89
CA VAL A 8 13.51 4.25 -26.23
C VAL A 8 14.09 3.27 -25.20
N HIS A 9 13.35 2.23 -24.80
CA HIS A 9 13.75 1.35 -23.70
C HIS A 9 14.30 -0.02 -24.12
N ASN A 10 14.06 -0.45 -25.37
CA ASN A 10 14.45 -1.79 -25.86
C ASN A 10 15.92 -1.92 -26.31
N SER A 11 16.75 -0.88 -26.19
CA SER A 11 18.16 -0.91 -26.59
C SER A 11 19.16 -1.29 -25.48
N HIS A 12 18.69 -1.68 -24.29
CA HIS A 12 19.55 -1.87 -23.10
C HIS A 12 19.66 -3.31 -22.56
N LEU A 13 19.39 -4.33 -23.36
CA LEU A 13 19.60 -5.73 -22.95
C LEU A 13 20.33 -6.49 -24.05
N PHE A 14 21.67 -6.50 -24.03
CA PHE A 14 22.49 -7.65 -24.44
C PHE A 14 23.91 -7.55 -23.84
N GLU A 15 24.20 -8.54 -23.00
CA GLU A 15 25.46 -9.20 -22.60
C GLU A 15 26.72 -8.41 -22.17
N ASN A 16 27.22 -8.80 -20.98
CA ASN A 16 28.59 -8.60 -20.49
C ASN A 16 29.38 -9.89 -20.70
N HIS A 17 30.59 -9.80 -21.28
CA HIS A 17 31.71 -10.69 -20.97
C HIS A 17 33.04 -9.91 -20.95
N ASP A 18 33.53 -9.67 -19.73
CA ASP A 18 34.89 -9.83 -19.19
C ASP A 18 36.21 -9.23 -19.79
N TYR A 19 36.92 -8.57 -18.85
CA TYR A 19 38.38 -8.32 -18.64
C TYR A 19 39.13 -7.05 -19.15
N SER A 20 39.55 -6.26 -18.12
CA SER A 20 40.86 -5.58 -17.91
C SER A 20 41.13 -4.16 -18.48
N PRO A 21 41.90 -3.30 -17.77
CA PRO A 21 41.74 -1.85 -17.78
C PRO A 21 42.68 -1.17 -18.78
N ASN A 22 42.10 -0.40 -19.69
CA ASN A 22 42.69 0.83 -20.20
C ASN A 22 41.52 1.72 -20.63
N VAL A 23 41.57 3.00 -20.31
CA VAL A 23 40.53 3.97 -20.65
C VAL A 23 40.81 4.53 -22.04
N PRO A 24 39.92 4.36 -23.03
CA PRO A 24 39.78 5.31 -24.12
C PRO A 24 38.44 6.04 -24.02
N SER A 25 38.49 7.33 -24.30
CA SER A 25 37.33 8.18 -24.54
C SER A 25 36.48 7.62 -25.69
N ILE A 26 35.24 7.20 -25.41
CA ILE A 26 34.27 6.78 -26.44
C ILE A 26 33.51 8.02 -26.93
N SER A 27 33.68 8.36 -28.21
CA SER A 27 32.76 9.21 -28.97
C SER A 27 31.62 8.33 -29.52
N LEU A 28 30.37 8.59 -29.11
CA LEU A 28 29.19 7.94 -29.68
C LEU A 28 28.77 8.65 -30.97
N GLY A 29 29.30 8.20 -32.10
CA GLY A 29 28.67 8.35 -33.41
C GLY A 29 27.96 7.04 -33.76
N CYS A 30 26.65 7.07 -34.00
CA CYS A 30 25.95 5.90 -34.51
C CYS A 30 26.31 5.69 -36.00
N ARG A 31 26.93 4.55 -36.31
CA ARG A 31 27.01 3.99 -37.67
C ARG A 31 25.65 3.40 -38.07
N ASN A 32 25.36 3.49 -39.36
CA ASN A 32 24.24 2.81 -40.02
C ASN A 32 24.57 1.32 -40.16
N ASP A 33 24.03 0.48 -39.27
CA ASP A 33 23.94 -0.95 -39.53
C ASP A 33 22.48 -1.35 -39.76
N LYS A 34 22.26 -1.92 -40.96
CA LYS A 34 20.98 -2.39 -41.48
C LYS A 34 20.49 -3.57 -40.65
N VAL A 35 19.36 -3.40 -39.96
CA VAL A 35 18.60 -4.53 -39.41
C VAL A 35 17.60 -4.99 -40.47
N LEU A 36 17.81 -6.19 -41.00
CA LEU A 36 16.86 -6.90 -41.86
C LEU A 36 15.65 -7.31 -41.04
N CYS A 37 14.51 -6.67 -41.29
CA CYS A 37 13.21 -7.11 -40.80
C CYS A 37 12.40 -7.57 -42.02
N ASN A 38 11.96 -8.83 -42.03
CA ASN A 38 11.10 -9.36 -43.09
C ASN A 38 9.71 -8.70 -43.00
N ILE A 39 9.42 -7.79 -43.91
CA ILE A 39 8.11 -7.17 -44.10
C ILE A 39 7.45 -7.85 -45.32
N PRO A 40 6.18 -8.28 -45.24
CA PRO A 40 5.45 -8.84 -46.37
C PRO A 40 5.40 -7.89 -47.59
N GLU A 41 5.61 -8.41 -48.79
CA GLU A 41 5.78 -7.67 -50.05
C GLU A 41 4.64 -6.69 -50.43
N HIS A 42 3.45 -6.81 -49.85
CA HIS A 42 2.33 -5.94 -50.18
C HIS A 42 2.37 -4.55 -49.49
N THR A 43 3.38 -4.29 -48.65
CA THR A 43 3.53 -2.99 -47.96
C THR A 43 4.61 -2.07 -48.59
N ILE A 44 5.30 -2.51 -49.65
CA ILE A 44 6.49 -1.82 -50.19
C ILE A 44 6.17 -0.68 -51.17
N THR A 45 4.96 -0.60 -51.73
CA THR A 45 4.64 0.38 -52.78
C THR A 45 4.32 1.80 -52.33
N HIS A 46 4.42 2.14 -51.04
CA HIS A 46 4.14 3.51 -50.55
C HIS A 46 5.35 4.26 -49.94
N TYR A 47 6.57 3.69 -49.97
CA TYR A 47 7.73 4.28 -49.28
C TYR A 47 8.94 4.67 -50.13
N LEU A 48 8.91 4.54 -51.46
CA LEU A 48 10.07 4.85 -52.32
C LEU A 48 9.87 6.12 -53.17
N PHE A 49 9.75 7.30 -52.53
CA PHE A 49 9.82 8.57 -53.28
C PHE A 49 10.60 9.71 -52.61
N LEU A 50 11.57 9.42 -51.75
CA LEU A 50 12.33 10.48 -51.05
C LEU A 50 13.85 10.24 -50.92
N ASP A 51 14.48 9.58 -51.91
CA ASP A 51 15.95 9.46 -51.96
C ASP A 51 16.60 10.00 -53.25
N SER A 52 15.86 10.68 -54.13
CA SER A 52 16.41 11.17 -55.42
C SER A 52 16.31 12.68 -55.66
N ILE A 53 16.11 13.49 -54.62
CA ILE A 53 16.16 14.96 -54.74
C ILE A 53 17.02 15.49 -53.61
N LEU A 54 18.35 15.51 -53.80
CA LEU A 54 19.31 16.42 -53.14
C LEU A 54 20.76 16.05 -53.54
N GLU A 55 21.15 16.25 -54.80
CA GLU A 55 22.56 16.51 -55.17
C GLU A 55 22.62 17.61 -56.25
N ASN A 56 23.72 18.35 -56.26
CA ASN A 56 23.84 19.77 -56.61
C ASN A 56 24.22 20.10 -58.09
N SER A 57 23.60 21.18 -58.60
CA SER A 57 24.13 22.31 -59.42
C SER A 57 24.67 22.04 -60.86
N PRO A 58 25.06 23.09 -61.64
CA PRO A 58 24.39 23.51 -62.89
C PRO A 58 25.25 23.27 -64.15
N VAL A 59 24.73 23.55 -65.36
CA VAL A 59 25.40 24.19 -66.54
C VAL A 59 24.73 23.81 -67.88
N SER A 60 24.57 24.84 -68.72
CA SER A 60 24.43 24.95 -70.19
C SER A 60 23.27 24.30 -70.97
N ASP A 61 22.51 25.20 -71.61
CA ASP A 61 22.13 25.31 -73.02
C ASP A 61 21.71 24.09 -73.87
N SER A 62 20.66 24.39 -74.66
CA SER A 62 20.30 23.93 -76.01
C SER A 62 19.14 22.94 -76.18
N GLU A 63 18.10 23.50 -76.82
CA GLU A 63 17.26 22.99 -77.92
C GLU A 63 16.23 21.86 -77.73
N MET A 64 14.98 22.24 -78.06
CA MET A 64 13.90 21.56 -78.80
C MET A 64 13.69 20.03 -78.65
N VAL A 65 12.44 19.62 -78.32
CA VAL A 65 11.41 19.12 -79.27
C VAL A 65 10.18 18.55 -78.50
N VAL A 66 9.02 18.92 -79.04
CA VAL A 66 7.60 18.52 -78.87
C VAL A 66 7.30 17.02 -78.59
N PHE A 67 6.36 16.70 -77.67
CA PHE A 67 5.05 16.05 -77.96
C PHE A 67 4.17 15.77 -76.72
N ASP A 68 2.86 15.85 -76.97
CA ASP A 68 1.66 15.65 -76.13
C ASP A 68 1.61 14.38 -75.26
N SER A 69 0.95 14.46 -74.10
CA SER A 69 -0.48 14.06 -73.94
C SER A 69 -0.91 13.87 -72.47
N GLN A 70 -1.99 14.58 -72.11
CA GLN A 70 -3.14 14.21 -71.28
C GLN A 70 -3.00 13.73 -69.81
N ASP A 71 -3.65 14.52 -68.96
CA ASP A 71 -4.56 14.15 -67.85
C ASP A 71 -4.08 13.25 -66.71
N ASN A 72 -3.92 13.87 -65.53
CA ASN A 72 -4.83 13.60 -64.40
C ASN A 72 -4.55 14.55 -63.23
N GLU A 73 -5.57 15.34 -62.88
CA GLU A 73 -5.61 16.14 -61.65
C GLU A 73 -5.54 15.23 -60.41
N LYS A 74 -4.47 15.36 -59.64
CA LYS A 74 -4.45 14.99 -58.22
C LYS A 74 -4.04 16.20 -57.40
N SER A 75 -5.00 16.77 -56.70
CA SER A 75 -4.83 17.84 -55.72
C SER A 75 -3.99 17.35 -54.54
N SER A 76 -2.70 17.65 -54.55
CA SER A 76 -1.81 17.45 -53.40
C SER A 76 -2.03 18.56 -52.37
N PHE A 77 -2.59 18.23 -51.21
CA PHE A 77 -2.60 19.10 -50.05
C PHE A 77 -1.17 19.24 -49.49
N PRO A 78 -0.62 20.46 -49.32
CA PRO A 78 0.70 20.61 -48.73
C PRO A 78 0.59 20.50 -47.20
N PHE A 79 1.00 19.36 -46.64
CA PHE A 79 1.32 19.29 -45.23
C PHE A 79 2.69 19.94 -45.00
N VAL A 80 2.70 21.11 -44.37
CA VAL A 80 3.92 21.72 -43.86
C VAL A 80 4.26 21.04 -42.53
N TYR A 81 5.17 20.08 -42.55
CA TYR A 81 5.75 19.53 -41.33
C TYR A 81 6.77 20.53 -40.76
N VAL A 82 6.49 21.06 -39.57
CA VAL A 82 7.46 21.84 -38.81
C VAL A 82 8.35 20.85 -38.04
N HIS A 83 9.54 20.59 -38.56
CA HIS A 83 10.59 19.86 -37.84
C HIS A 83 11.10 20.73 -36.68
N TYR A 84 10.97 20.24 -35.44
CA TYR A 84 11.70 20.79 -34.31
C TYR A 84 13.04 20.04 -34.16
N PRO A 85 14.17 20.74 -33.94
CA PRO A 85 15.44 20.10 -33.68
C PRO A 85 15.41 19.33 -32.35
N ALA A 86 16.14 18.20 -32.31
CA ALA A 86 16.27 17.39 -31.11
C ALA A 86 16.79 18.21 -29.92
N VAL A 87 16.11 18.10 -28.78
CA VAL A 87 16.54 18.73 -27.52
C VAL A 87 17.46 17.77 -26.78
N PHE A 88 18.75 18.09 -26.75
CA PHE A 88 19.73 17.35 -25.96
C PHE A 88 19.71 17.84 -24.50
N ILE A 89 19.48 16.92 -23.56
CA ILE A 89 19.59 17.18 -22.12
C ILE A 89 20.93 16.59 -21.66
N GLN A 90 21.91 17.45 -21.39
CA GLN A 90 23.17 17.05 -20.76
C GLN A 90 22.92 16.82 -19.26
N ILE A 91 22.96 15.56 -18.83
CA ILE A 91 22.95 15.20 -17.41
C ILE A 91 24.40 15.31 -16.92
N GLY A 92 24.63 16.15 -15.90
CA GLY A 92 25.97 16.50 -15.43
C GLY A 92 26.78 15.31 -14.90
N ASN A 93 28.10 15.35 -15.14
CA ASN A 93 29.05 14.33 -14.70
C ASN A 93 29.08 14.18 -13.17
N HIS A 94 29.24 12.94 -12.72
CA HIS A 94 29.54 12.59 -11.34
C HIS A 94 30.78 13.34 -10.85
N TYR A 95 30.61 14.12 -9.77
CA TYR A 95 31.71 14.75 -9.06
C TYR A 95 32.37 13.69 -8.17
N VAL A 96 33.56 13.21 -8.56
CA VAL A 96 34.40 12.37 -7.70
C VAL A 96 35.09 13.28 -6.69
N MET A 97 34.80 13.09 -5.40
CA MET A 97 35.50 13.79 -4.32
C MET A 97 36.94 13.27 -4.20
N PRO A 98 37.98 14.13 -4.22
CA PRO A 98 39.35 13.70 -4.03
C PRO A 98 39.58 13.28 -2.57
N ALA A 99 40.24 12.13 -2.39
CA ALA A 99 40.41 11.43 -1.12
C ALA A 99 41.28 12.13 -0.05
N ASN A 100 41.80 13.34 -0.29
CA ASN A 100 42.78 14.00 0.60
C ASN A 100 42.38 15.42 1.02
N PHE A 101 41.17 15.62 1.55
CA PHE A 101 40.78 16.91 2.11
C PHE A 101 40.98 16.94 3.64
N LYS A 102 42.14 17.42 4.08
CA LYS A 102 42.37 17.80 5.50
C LYS A 102 41.45 18.98 5.83
N ARG A 103 40.58 18.82 6.83
CA ARG A 103 39.68 19.88 7.32
C ARG A 103 40.47 20.93 8.08
N GLU A 104 40.81 22.03 7.42
CA GLU A 104 41.03 23.29 8.14
C GLU A 104 39.68 23.82 8.61
N LYS A 105 39.55 24.11 9.91
CA LYS A 105 38.37 24.74 10.51
C LYS A 105 38.25 26.17 9.96
N GLN A 106 37.54 26.36 8.86
CA GLN A 106 37.09 27.68 8.42
C GLN A 106 36.04 28.23 9.39
N SER A 107 36.15 29.50 9.76
CA SER A 107 35.19 30.16 10.64
C SER A 107 33.82 30.24 9.95
N SER A 108 32.73 30.18 10.73
CA SER A 108 31.35 30.24 10.21
C SER A 108 31.09 31.48 9.35
N SER A 109 31.79 32.58 9.62
CA SER A 109 31.76 33.80 8.82
C SER A 109 32.25 33.58 7.37
N GLN A 110 33.39 32.89 7.18
CA GLN A 110 33.96 32.62 5.86
C GLN A 110 33.10 31.67 5.03
N VAL A 111 32.41 30.71 5.68
CA VAL A 111 31.47 29.80 4.99
C VAL A 111 30.24 30.58 4.50
N CYS A 112 29.68 31.45 5.34
CA CYS A 112 28.56 32.31 4.97
C CYS A 112 28.89 33.27 3.83
N GLU A 113 30.10 33.82 3.80
CA GLU A 113 30.55 34.73 2.76
C GLU A 113 30.71 34.01 1.40
N LYS A 114 31.34 32.82 1.40
CA LYS A 114 31.43 31.96 0.21
C LYS A 114 30.05 31.52 -0.30
N MET A 115 29.09 31.26 0.60
CA MET A 115 27.71 30.96 0.20
C MET A 115 27.00 32.17 -0.43
N ARG A 116 27.22 33.38 0.07
CA ARG A 116 26.67 34.62 -0.51
C ARG A 116 27.26 34.88 -1.89
N GLU A 117 28.56 34.71 -2.07
CA GLU A 117 29.21 34.84 -3.37
C GLU A 117 28.73 33.78 -4.37
N ALA A 118 28.64 32.51 -3.96
CA ALA A 118 28.11 31.45 -4.81
C ALA A 118 26.66 31.72 -5.25
N LYS A 119 25.84 32.28 -4.35
CA LYS A 119 24.45 32.67 -4.65
C LYS A 119 24.42 33.84 -5.65
N LYS A 120 25.32 34.82 -5.51
CA LYS A 120 25.47 35.96 -6.44
C LYS A 120 25.90 35.50 -7.83
N VAL A 121 26.89 34.61 -7.93
CA VAL A 121 27.36 34.03 -9.20
C VAL A 121 26.26 33.20 -9.87
N LYS A 122 25.51 32.41 -9.11
CA LYS A 122 24.37 31.63 -9.65
C LYS A 122 23.26 32.54 -10.19
N ASN A 123 22.98 33.65 -9.51
CA ASN A 123 21.98 34.62 -9.95
C ASN A 123 22.42 35.35 -11.22
N ASN A 124 23.70 35.75 -11.31
CA ASN A 124 24.25 36.38 -12.52
C ASN A 124 24.22 35.44 -13.73
N LYS A 125 24.56 34.15 -13.55
CA LYS A 125 24.43 33.13 -14.62
C LYS A 125 22.99 32.93 -15.07
N LEU A 126 22.02 33.03 -14.16
CA LEU A 126 20.60 32.93 -14.50
C LEU A 126 20.12 34.15 -15.30
N ILE A 127 20.54 35.35 -14.92
CA ILE A 127 20.26 36.60 -15.64
C ILE A 127 20.86 36.53 -17.05
N GLU A 128 22.10 36.07 -17.19
CA GLU A 128 22.76 35.94 -18.49
C GLU A 128 22.08 34.88 -19.39
N LYS A 129 21.64 33.75 -18.81
CA LYS A 129 20.86 32.73 -19.52
C LYS A 129 19.49 33.26 -19.97
N ASN A 130 18.84 34.05 -19.14
CA ASN A 130 17.55 34.68 -19.47
C ASN A 130 17.72 35.76 -20.55
N ALA A 131 18.80 36.54 -20.51
CA ALA A 131 19.13 37.51 -21.55
C ALA A 131 19.36 36.80 -22.90
N LYS A 132 20.18 35.75 -22.94
CA LYS A 132 20.41 34.93 -24.16
C LYS A 132 19.12 34.31 -24.69
N LYS A 133 18.22 33.85 -23.82
CA LYS A 133 16.90 33.32 -24.21
C LYS A 133 16.00 34.41 -24.78
N ALA A 134 16.01 35.63 -24.22
CA ALA A 134 15.26 36.77 -24.74
C ALA A 134 15.75 37.21 -26.13
N THR A 135 17.07 37.22 -26.36
CA THR A 135 17.66 37.53 -27.67
C THR A 135 17.32 36.47 -28.72
N TYR A 136 17.29 35.19 -28.33
CA TYR A 136 16.91 34.09 -29.22
C TYR A 136 15.41 34.16 -29.60
N ILE A 137 14.54 34.48 -28.64
CA ILE A 137 13.09 34.67 -28.89
C ILE A 137 12.84 35.87 -29.83
N HIS A 138 13.62 36.95 -29.72
CA HIS A 138 13.54 38.09 -30.64
C HIS A 138 14.05 37.76 -32.05
N LYS A 139 15.06 36.90 -32.19
CA LYS A 139 15.57 36.43 -33.50
C LYS A 139 14.65 35.45 -34.21
N CYS A 140 13.77 34.75 -33.48
CA CYS A 140 12.84 33.78 -34.03
C CYS A 140 11.41 34.32 -34.26
N GLN A 141 11.18 35.64 -34.24
CA GLN A 141 9.88 36.18 -34.63
C GLN A 141 9.70 36.04 -36.16
N PRO A 142 8.77 35.20 -36.64
CA PRO A 142 8.45 35.16 -38.06
C PRO A 142 7.72 36.45 -38.44
N SER A 143 8.01 36.97 -39.62
CA SER A 143 7.25 38.04 -40.26
C SER A 143 5.76 37.73 -40.20
N THR A 144 4.99 38.74 -39.78
CA THR A 144 3.54 38.71 -39.55
C THR A 144 2.76 38.39 -40.83
N ASN A 145 2.62 37.12 -41.17
CA ASN A 145 1.50 36.63 -41.98
C ASN A 145 0.62 35.76 -41.08
N THR A 146 -0.45 36.36 -40.59
CA THR A 146 -1.44 35.74 -39.72
C THR A 146 -2.31 34.82 -40.56
N VAL A 147 -1.82 33.62 -40.86
CA VAL A 147 -2.71 32.53 -41.25
C VAL A 147 -3.45 32.14 -39.98
N ILE A 148 -4.65 32.70 -39.81
CA ILE A 148 -5.64 32.18 -38.88
C ILE A 148 -5.96 30.80 -39.42
N ILE A 149 -5.35 29.75 -38.84
CA ILE A 149 -5.81 28.39 -39.04
C ILE A 149 -7.18 28.36 -38.39
N GLN A 150 -8.23 28.63 -39.18
CA GLN A 150 -9.59 28.30 -38.79
C GLN A 150 -9.54 26.83 -38.40
N THR A 151 -9.83 26.56 -37.12
CA THR A 151 -9.90 25.21 -36.58
C THR A 151 -10.96 24.48 -37.39
N LYS A 152 -10.53 23.73 -38.41
CA LYS A 152 -11.38 22.77 -39.11
C LYS A 152 -12.01 21.90 -38.03
N ASN A 153 -13.33 21.71 -38.09
CA ASN A 153 -14.02 20.73 -37.26
C ASN A 153 -13.28 19.40 -37.41
N ILE A 154 -12.65 18.96 -36.32
CA ILE A 154 -11.91 17.71 -36.32
C ILE A 154 -12.97 16.62 -36.31
N GLN A 155 -13.04 15.86 -37.40
CA GLN A 155 -13.88 14.68 -37.42
C GLN A 155 -13.17 13.58 -36.63
N PHE A 156 -13.64 13.36 -35.41
CA PHE A 156 -13.22 12.22 -34.62
C PHE A 156 -13.92 10.95 -35.09
N HIS A 157 -13.20 9.83 -35.06
CA HIS A 157 -13.82 8.52 -35.28
C HIS A 157 -14.92 8.27 -34.24
N SER A 158 -15.99 7.58 -34.63
CA SER A 158 -17.18 7.34 -33.77
C SER A 158 -16.85 6.63 -32.46
N GLN A 159 -15.78 5.84 -32.43
CA GLN A 159 -15.31 5.09 -31.26
C GLN A 159 -14.50 5.94 -30.26
N VAL A 160 -14.14 7.18 -30.59
CA VAL A 160 -13.37 8.04 -29.67
C VAL A 160 -14.32 8.52 -28.56
N SER A 161 -13.96 8.25 -27.30
CA SER A 161 -14.70 8.73 -26.13
C SER A 161 -14.82 10.26 -26.13
N ASP A 162 -15.93 10.80 -25.65
CA ASP A 162 -16.13 12.26 -25.60
C ASP A 162 -15.09 12.99 -24.74
N VAL A 163 -14.62 12.36 -23.66
CA VAL A 163 -13.52 12.89 -22.84
C VAL A 163 -12.25 13.10 -23.68
N THR A 164 -11.90 12.13 -24.52
CA THR A 164 -10.73 12.24 -25.41
C THR A 164 -10.93 13.36 -26.43
N LYS A 165 -12.14 13.53 -26.99
CA LYS A 165 -12.44 14.63 -27.92
C LYS A 165 -12.24 15.99 -27.23
N LEU A 166 -12.81 16.17 -26.04
CA LEU A 166 -12.72 17.40 -25.25
C LEU A 166 -11.28 17.73 -24.84
N VAL A 167 -10.47 16.72 -24.53
CA VAL A 167 -9.04 16.87 -24.23
C VAL A 167 -8.30 17.32 -25.50
N MET A 168 -8.50 16.66 -26.63
CA MET A 168 -7.83 16.98 -27.90
C MET A 168 -8.20 18.37 -28.43
N GLU A 169 -9.48 18.74 -28.38
CA GLU A 169 -9.95 20.06 -28.77
C GLU A 169 -9.31 21.17 -27.91
N ASN A 170 -9.22 20.95 -26.59
CA ASN A 170 -8.58 21.92 -25.70
C ASN A 170 -7.07 22.06 -25.96
N LEU A 171 -6.38 20.95 -26.25
CA LEU A 171 -4.97 20.98 -26.66
C LEU A 171 -4.79 21.78 -27.95
N LEU A 172 -5.59 21.49 -28.97
CA LEU A 172 -5.48 22.13 -30.27
C LEU A 172 -5.79 23.62 -30.20
N CYS A 173 -6.83 24.01 -29.46
CA CYS A 173 -7.14 25.43 -29.19
C CYS A 173 -5.97 26.17 -28.51
N ASN A 174 -5.30 25.53 -27.55
CA ASN A 174 -4.17 26.14 -26.84
C ASN A 174 -2.87 26.16 -27.66
N VAL A 175 -2.70 25.22 -28.60
CA VAL A 175 -1.59 25.25 -29.57
C VAL A 175 -1.81 26.34 -30.61
N THR A 176 -3.03 26.49 -31.14
CA THR A 176 -3.33 27.49 -32.19
C THR A 176 -3.24 28.92 -31.69
N THR A 177 -3.42 29.17 -30.39
CA THR A 177 -3.26 30.49 -29.76
C THR A 177 -1.80 30.95 -29.58
N LYS A 178 -0.83 30.27 -30.21
CA LYS A 178 0.62 30.58 -30.16
C LYS A 178 1.13 30.74 -28.73
N PHE A 179 0.62 29.91 -27.82
CA PHE A 179 1.04 29.86 -26.43
C PHE A 179 0.79 31.14 -25.60
N LYS A 180 -0.19 31.96 -25.97
CA LYS A 180 -0.65 33.10 -25.17
C LYS A 180 -2.00 32.81 -24.52
N ASN A 181 -2.12 33.05 -23.22
CA ASN A 181 -3.36 32.93 -22.44
C ASN A 181 -4.06 31.57 -22.54
N TRP A 182 -3.34 30.48 -22.23
CA TRP A 182 -3.93 29.14 -22.23
C TRP A 182 -5.20 29.08 -21.39
N ARG A 183 -6.29 28.62 -22.00
CA ARG A 183 -7.56 28.35 -21.33
C ARG A 183 -7.76 26.85 -21.29
N HIS A 184 -7.69 26.29 -20.09
CA HIS A 184 -7.89 24.87 -19.86
C HIS A 184 -9.31 24.61 -19.41
N ASN A 185 -10.00 23.71 -20.11
CA ASN A 185 -11.29 23.21 -19.65
C ASN A 185 -11.11 22.31 -18.42
N GLU A 186 -12.22 21.96 -17.77
CA GLU A 186 -12.22 21.18 -16.53
C GLU A 186 -11.56 19.80 -16.72
N TYR A 187 -11.84 19.09 -17.82
CA TYR A 187 -11.24 17.78 -18.12
C TYR A 187 -9.72 17.83 -18.21
N MET A 188 -9.17 18.88 -18.84
CA MET A 188 -7.72 19.08 -18.93
C MET A 188 -7.10 19.35 -17.55
N LYS A 189 -7.79 20.13 -16.70
CA LYS A 189 -7.37 20.38 -15.32
C LYS A 189 -7.38 19.09 -14.49
N ARG A 190 -8.43 18.28 -14.59
CA ARG A 190 -8.55 16.97 -13.92
C ARG A 190 -7.50 15.97 -14.39
N LEU A 191 -7.27 15.86 -15.70
CA LEU A 191 -6.20 15.03 -16.26
C LEU A 191 -4.83 15.45 -15.72
N SER A 192 -4.57 16.76 -15.69
CA SER A 192 -3.30 17.29 -15.18
C SER A 192 -3.16 17.10 -13.67
N PHE A 193 -4.27 17.13 -12.93
CA PHE A 193 -4.29 16.77 -11.52
C PHE A 193 -3.91 15.31 -11.30
N ILE A 194 -4.48 14.38 -12.09
CA ILE A 194 -4.13 12.96 -12.04
C ILE A 194 -2.63 12.75 -12.31
N ILE A 195 -2.10 13.36 -13.38
CA ILE A 195 -0.67 13.28 -13.70
C ILE A 195 0.19 13.85 -12.56
N ALA A 196 -0.20 15.01 -12.02
CA ALA A 196 0.48 15.65 -10.90
C ALA A 196 0.48 14.79 -9.63
N MET A 197 -0.59 14.06 -9.35
CA MET A 197 -0.71 13.17 -8.20
C MET A 197 0.31 12.04 -8.28
N TYR A 198 0.49 11.43 -9.46
CA TYR A 198 1.50 10.38 -9.66
C TYR A 198 2.92 10.94 -9.70
N SER A 199 3.14 12.04 -10.42
CA SER A 199 4.45 12.69 -10.49
C SER A 199 4.36 14.16 -10.93
N PRO A 200 4.54 15.11 -9.98
CA PRO A 200 4.66 16.53 -10.29
C PRO A 200 5.79 16.84 -11.29
N SER A 201 6.86 16.04 -11.26
CA SER A 201 8.02 16.20 -12.15
C SER A 201 7.66 15.82 -13.59
N ILE A 202 6.93 14.73 -13.78
CA ILE A 202 6.46 14.31 -15.12
C ILE A 202 5.51 15.36 -15.70
N LEU A 203 4.57 15.89 -14.91
CA LEU A 203 3.70 16.97 -15.39
C LEU A 203 4.52 18.17 -15.91
N ASN A 204 5.56 18.58 -15.18
CA ASN A 204 6.41 19.69 -15.60
C ASN A 204 7.24 19.40 -16.85
N ILE A 205 7.62 18.13 -17.09
CA ILE A 205 8.30 17.71 -18.32
C ILE A 205 7.31 17.73 -19.49
N ILE A 206 6.15 17.09 -19.33
CA ILE A 206 5.12 17.02 -20.39
C ILE A 206 4.65 18.42 -20.78
N ARG A 207 4.53 19.35 -19.82
CA ARG A 207 4.14 20.74 -20.06
C ARG A 207 5.10 21.52 -20.95
N GLN A 208 6.34 21.06 -21.13
CA GLN A 208 7.28 21.68 -22.07
C GLN A 208 6.91 21.43 -23.53
N ILE A 209 6.10 20.41 -23.78
CA ILE A 209 5.73 19.93 -25.12
C ILE A 209 4.23 20.13 -25.36
N ILE A 210 3.41 19.86 -24.34
CA ILE A 210 1.95 19.88 -24.40
C ILE A 210 1.42 21.04 -23.54
N PRO A 211 0.42 21.83 -24.00
CA PRO A 211 -0.15 22.92 -23.21
C PRO A 211 -1.02 22.41 -22.06
N LEU A 212 -0.38 21.85 -21.04
CA LEU A 212 -1.03 21.42 -19.80
C LEU A 212 -1.06 22.56 -18.76
N PRO A 213 -2.08 22.61 -17.90
CA PRO A 213 -2.14 23.50 -16.75
C PRO A 213 -0.85 23.51 -15.90
N SER A 214 -0.53 24.68 -15.35
CA SER A 214 0.55 24.79 -14.36
C SER A 214 0.15 24.16 -13.02
N MET A 215 1.12 23.78 -12.20
CA MET A 215 0.84 23.29 -10.84
C MET A 215 0.08 24.33 -10.00
N THR A 216 0.40 25.61 -10.17
CA THR A 216 -0.31 26.72 -9.51
C THR A 216 -1.77 26.78 -9.95
N THR A 217 -2.04 26.62 -11.25
CA THR A 217 -3.40 26.56 -11.80
C THR A 217 -4.18 25.39 -11.20
N ILE A 218 -3.58 24.20 -11.18
CA ILE A 218 -4.20 22.99 -10.61
C ILE A 218 -4.47 23.16 -9.12
N ASN A 219 -3.49 23.63 -8.36
CA ASN A 219 -3.61 23.83 -6.92
C ASN A 219 -4.62 24.92 -6.58
N ASN A 220 -4.81 25.94 -7.42
CA ASN A 220 -5.81 26.97 -7.20
C ASN A 220 -7.21 26.45 -7.52
N GLU A 221 -7.36 25.69 -8.61
CA GLU A 221 -8.63 25.10 -9.02
C GLU A 221 -9.20 24.15 -7.95
N PHE A 222 -8.36 23.21 -7.49
CA PHE A 222 -8.81 22.12 -6.63
C PHE A 222 -8.49 22.36 -5.14
N ARG A 223 -8.02 23.56 -4.77
CA ARG A 223 -7.60 23.88 -3.39
C ARG A 223 -8.68 23.57 -2.37
N ASN A 224 -9.88 24.06 -2.65
CA ASN A 224 -10.99 24.01 -1.71
C ASN A 224 -11.46 22.57 -1.54
N GLN A 225 -11.60 21.81 -2.63
CA GLN A 225 -11.95 20.38 -2.57
C GLN A 225 -10.92 19.57 -1.78
N VAL A 226 -9.63 19.75 -2.06
CA VAL A 226 -8.55 19.06 -1.32
C VAL A 226 -8.58 19.44 0.16
N ARG A 227 -8.82 20.71 0.49
CA ARG A 227 -8.92 21.18 1.88
C ARG A 227 -10.14 20.60 2.60
N SER A 228 -11.30 20.58 1.96
CA SER A 228 -12.53 20.01 2.53
C SER A 228 -12.37 18.51 2.77
N ILE A 229 -11.92 17.75 1.77
CA ILE A 229 -11.66 16.30 1.91
C ILE A 229 -10.71 16.05 3.09
N ARG A 230 -9.67 16.88 3.23
CA ARG A 230 -8.73 16.75 4.32
C ARG A 230 -9.37 16.92 5.70
N MET A 231 -10.24 17.90 5.86
CA MET A 231 -10.97 18.10 7.12
C MET A 231 -11.87 16.91 7.42
N CYS A 232 -12.54 16.36 6.39
CA CYS A 232 -13.37 15.17 6.54
C CYS A 232 -12.57 13.91 6.91
N LEU A 233 -11.32 13.78 6.44
CA LEU A 233 -10.48 12.61 6.80
C LEU A 233 -10.15 12.56 8.29
N THR A 234 -10.15 13.69 9.00
CA THR A 234 -9.84 13.75 10.43
C THR A 234 -11.08 13.75 11.33
N ASP A 235 -12.27 13.83 10.76
CA ASP A 235 -13.54 13.82 11.50
C ASP A 235 -14.58 13.01 10.73
N TYR A 236 -14.91 11.84 11.30
CA TYR A 236 -15.78 10.88 10.64
C TYR A 236 -17.19 11.41 10.41
N GLN A 237 -17.64 12.44 11.13
CA GLN A 237 -18.96 13.03 10.96
C GLN A 237 -19.15 13.64 9.56
N TYR A 238 -18.06 14.01 8.88
CA TYR A 238 -18.08 14.60 7.55
C TYR A 238 -17.78 13.60 6.42
N ILE A 239 -17.81 12.29 6.69
CA ILE A 239 -17.56 11.28 5.65
C ILE A 239 -18.56 11.42 4.49
N GLU A 240 -19.85 11.59 4.77
CA GLU A 240 -20.85 11.71 3.69
C GLU A 240 -20.65 13.00 2.87
N GLU A 241 -20.21 14.09 3.49
CA GLU A 241 -19.82 15.31 2.77
C GLU A 241 -18.62 15.05 1.85
N MET A 242 -17.60 14.33 2.34
CA MET A 242 -16.45 13.92 1.52
C MET A 242 -16.89 13.13 0.29
N LEU A 243 -17.78 12.14 0.48
CA LEU A 243 -18.31 11.31 -0.60
C LEU A 243 -19.07 12.14 -1.65
N ASN A 244 -19.81 13.16 -1.20
CA ASN A 244 -20.48 14.11 -2.09
C ASN A 244 -19.49 15.00 -2.85
N ILE A 245 -18.44 15.51 -2.20
CA ILE A 245 -17.40 16.33 -2.84
C ILE A 245 -16.73 15.59 -3.99
N ILE A 246 -16.39 14.31 -3.78
CA ILE A 246 -15.72 13.50 -4.81
C ILE A 246 -16.71 12.87 -5.80
N LYS A 247 -18.02 13.09 -5.62
CA LYS A 247 -19.10 12.47 -6.40
C LYS A 247 -18.97 10.95 -6.43
N TYR A 248 -18.75 10.37 -5.26
CA TYR A 248 -18.74 8.93 -5.10
C TYR A 248 -20.10 8.36 -5.53
N PRO A 249 -20.16 7.18 -6.17
CA PRO A 249 -21.42 6.58 -6.58
C PRO A 249 -22.44 6.54 -5.45
N SER A 250 -23.70 6.81 -5.78
CA SER A 250 -24.85 6.65 -4.89
C SER A 250 -25.71 5.50 -5.38
N PHE A 251 -26.23 4.72 -4.45
CA PHE A 251 -27.16 3.62 -4.69
C PHE A 251 -28.39 3.83 -3.79
N GLU A 252 -29.55 3.28 -4.18
CA GLU A 252 -30.80 3.43 -3.39
C GLU A 252 -30.71 2.75 -2.01
N GLY A 253 -29.70 1.90 -1.78
CA GLY A 253 -29.37 1.34 -0.47
C GLY A 253 -27.92 1.62 -0.06
N GLN A 254 -27.44 0.88 0.95
CA GLN A 254 -26.06 0.99 1.41
C GLN A 254 -25.14 -0.04 0.75
N TYR A 255 -23.89 0.35 0.53
CA TYR A 255 -22.84 -0.55 0.08
C TYR A 255 -22.41 -1.46 1.23
N ARG A 256 -22.70 -2.76 1.13
CA ARG A 256 -22.04 -3.77 1.98
C ARG A 256 -20.53 -3.64 1.78
N CYS A 257 -19.77 -3.42 2.84
CA CYS A 257 -18.33 -3.25 2.74
C CYS A 257 -17.58 -3.97 3.87
N CYS A 258 -16.31 -4.26 3.60
CA CYS A 258 -15.30 -4.51 4.62
C CYS A 258 -14.54 -3.21 4.88
N VAL A 259 -14.24 -2.90 6.14
CA VAL A 259 -13.37 -1.77 6.49
C VAL A 259 -12.04 -2.33 6.97
N ALA A 260 -10.96 -2.04 6.24
CA ALA A 260 -9.60 -2.34 6.69
C ALA A 260 -9.06 -1.21 7.57
N PHE A 261 -8.34 -1.57 8.63
CA PHE A 261 -7.81 -0.61 9.59
C PHE A 261 -6.44 -1.05 10.12
N ASP A 262 -5.42 -0.25 9.83
CA ASP A 262 -4.03 -0.47 10.25
C ASP A 262 -3.29 0.87 10.43
N ALA A 263 -2.12 0.83 11.07
CA ALA A 263 -1.28 1.99 11.37
C ALA A 263 -0.04 2.10 10.47
N ILE A 264 0.19 3.29 9.94
CA ILE A 264 1.46 3.65 9.31
C ILE A 264 2.32 4.50 10.24
N LYS A 265 3.55 4.03 10.52
CA LYS A 265 4.58 4.81 11.22
C LYS A 265 5.15 5.91 10.32
N PHE A 266 5.29 7.11 10.86
CA PHE A 266 5.81 8.27 10.13
C PHE A 266 6.82 9.06 10.97
N LYS A 267 7.57 9.97 10.36
CA LYS A 267 8.64 10.71 11.05
C LYS A 267 8.07 11.86 11.87
N LEU A 268 8.37 11.87 13.17
CA LEU A 268 8.19 13.06 14.01
C LEU A 268 9.02 14.20 13.44
N PHE A 269 8.36 15.26 12.98
CA PHE A 269 9.02 16.54 12.77
C PHE A 269 8.67 17.41 13.97
N GLU A 270 9.65 17.63 14.84
CA GLU A 270 9.61 18.77 15.74
C GLU A 270 9.52 20.02 14.87
N LYS A 271 8.34 20.63 14.84
CA LYS A 271 8.22 21.98 14.33
C LYS A 271 8.96 22.83 15.37
N LYS A 272 10.21 23.21 15.10
CA LYS A 272 10.82 24.35 15.80
C LYS A 272 9.90 25.53 15.54
N SER A 273 9.02 25.82 16.48
CA SER A 273 8.26 27.06 16.45
C SER A 273 9.28 28.17 16.59
N GLU A 274 9.47 28.95 15.52
CA GLU A 274 10.07 30.27 15.61
C GLU A 274 9.14 31.14 16.49
N LEU A 275 9.30 31.01 17.80
CA LEU A 275 8.64 31.84 18.80
C LEU A 275 9.72 32.26 19.80
N ASN A 276 10.26 33.45 19.54
CA ASN A 276 10.98 34.34 20.44
C ASN A 276 12.09 33.72 21.31
N GLU A 277 13.27 33.53 20.72
CA GLU A 277 14.53 33.46 21.46
C GLU A 277 14.88 34.84 22.04
N THR A 278 14.38 35.13 23.25
CA THR A 278 15.06 36.01 24.20
C THR A 278 14.92 35.43 25.59
N LEU A 279 15.91 34.64 26.02
CA LEU A 279 16.57 34.69 27.34
C LEU A 279 17.59 33.52 27.44
N PRO A 280 18.71 33.70 28.16
CA PRO A 280 19.92 32.90 27.98
C PRO A 280 19.84 31.52 28.64
N ILE A 281 20.36 30.53 27.92
CA ILE A 281 20.68 29.19 28.39
C ILE A 281 21.82 29.27 29.41
N LEU A 282 21.64 28.63 30.57
CA LEU A 282 22.71 28.22 31.46
C LEU A 282 22.84 26.70 31.32
N ASP A 283 23.92 26.27 30.66
CA ASP A 283 24.33 24.89 30.54
C ASP A 283 24.86 24.32 31.87
N ASN A 284 24.78 22.98 31.94
CA ASN A 284 25.49 22.00 32.78
C ASN A 284 24.49 21.15 33.59
N GLU A 285 24.57 19.82 33.66
CA GLU A 285 25.51 18.79 33.20
C GLU A 285 24.78 17.44 33.33
N GLN A 286 25.08 16.50 32.42
CA GLN A 286 25.06 15.03 32.54
C GLN A 286 24.06 14.31 33.49
N ASN A 287 23.28 13.37 32.93
CA ASN A 287 23.55 11.94 33.17
C ASN A 287 22.79 11.00 32.23
N TYR A 288 23.56 10.09 31.65
CA TYR A 288 23.18 8.82 31.05
C TYR A 288 22.57 7.91 32.13
N ILE A 289 21.34 7.44 31.97
CA ILE A 289 20.86 6.18 32.59
C ILE A 289 19.89 5.52 31.59
N ASP A 290 20.14 4.24 31.37
CA ASP A 290 19.45 3.30 30.50
C ASP A 290 17.94 3.18 30.82
N GLU A 291 17.10 3.27 29.79
CA GLU A 291 15.69 2.85 29.85
C GLU A 291 15.62 1.33 29.81
N ILE A 292 15.32 0.74 30.95
CA ILE A 292 14.82 -0.64 31.08
C ILE A 292 13.31 -0.56 30.83
N ASP A 293 12.87 -1.18 29.72
CA ASP A 293 11.47 -1.54 29.48
C ASP A 293 11.03 -2.51 30.58
N SER A 294 10.13 -2.06 31.45
CA SER A 294 9.34 -2.94 32.33
C SER A 294 7.86 -2.65 32.10
N ASP A 295 7.30 -3.31 31.10
CA ASP A 295 5.87 -3.56 30.97
C ASP A 295 5.51 -4.68 31.96
N ASP A 296 4.69 -4.36 32.96
CA ASP A 296 3.82 -5.32 33.66
C ASP A 296 2.83 -4.52 34.52
N GLU A 297 1.63 -4.27 33.99
CA GLU A 297 0.47 -3.90 34.83
C GLU A 297 -0.61 -4.98 34.70
N ASP A 298 -0.63 -5.82 35.73
CA ASP A 298 -1.67 -6.78 36.06
C ASP A 298 -2.99 -6.05 36.39
N TYR A 299 -4.08 -6.52 35.79
CA TYR A 299 -5.43 -6.05 36.07
C TYR A 299 -5.93 -6.61 37.41
N HIS A 300 -6.14 -5.74 38.40
CA HIS A 300 -7.03 -6.02 39.53
C HIS A 300 -8.27 -5.11 39.49
N GLU A 301 -9.44 -5.74 39.40
CA GLU A 301 -10.74 -5.11 39.66
C GLU A 301 -10.81 -4.59 41.10
N VAL A 302 -11.10 -3.29 41.26
CA VAL A 302 -11.51 -2.73 42.56
C VAL A 302 -12.83 -1.98 42.37
N ASN A 303 -13.88 -2.57 42.93
CA ASN A 303 -15.10 -1.89 43.33
C ASN A 303 -14.77 -0.83 44.37
N GLU A 304 -15.30 0.39 44.25
CA GLU A 304 -15.51 1.21 45.44
C GLU A 304 -16.65 2.24 45.26
N ASN A 305 -17.57 2.17 46.22
CA ASN A 305 -18.49 3.24 46.60
C ASN A 305 -17.67 4.45 47.09
N ILE A 306 -18.01 5.65 46.63
CA ILE A 306 -17.48 6.90 47.16
C ILE A 306 -18.65 7.76 47.64
N GLU A 307 -18.78 7.86 48.97
CA GLU A 307 -19.47 8.95 49.66
C GLU A 307 -18.42 9.87 50.31
N GLU A 308 -18.65 11.17 50.15
CA GLU A 308 -18.26 12.32 50.98
C GLU A 308 -16.79 12.52 51.41
N THR A 309 -16.15 13.56 50.83
CA THR A 309 -15.70 14.72 51.63
C THR A 309 -15.40 15.94 50.74
N LEU A 310 -16.27 16.95 50.79
CA LEU A 310 -16.13 18.25 50.14
C LEU A 310 -16.23 19.34 51.20
N CYS A 311 -15.13 20.03 51.54
CA CYS A 311 -15.21 21.40 52.08
C CYS A 311 -13.81 22.04 52.12
N THR A 312 -13.52 23.00 51.22
CA THR A 312 -12.69 24.22 51.43
C THR A 312 -12.24 24.93 50.14
N GLN A 313 -12.48 24.39 48.93
CA GLN A 313 -12.05 25.04 47.68
C GLN A 313 -13.00 26.13 47.12
N THR A 314 -14.18 26.33 47.71
CA THR A 314 -15.22 27.17 47.11
C THR A 314 -14.95 28.69 47.22
N GLN A 315 -14.12 29.14 48.16
CA GLN A 315 -13.89 30.59 48.37
C GLN A 315 -12.80 31.20 47.47
N LEU A 316 -11.94 30.37 46.87
CA LEU A 316 -10.90 30.82 45.94
C LEU A 316 -11.38 30.85 44.49
N PHE A 317 -12.32 29.95 44.14
CA PHE A 317 -12.91 29.87 42.80
C PHE A 317 -13.83 31.05 42.48
N GLU A 318 -14.55 31.61 43.46
CA GLU A 318 -15.46 32.75 43.26
C GLU A 318 -14.74 34.10 43.04
N LYS A 319 -13.46 34.22 43.40
CA LYS A 319 -12.66 35.45 43.15
C LYS A 319 -11.97 35.44 41.78
N ILE A 320 -11.77 34.28 41.16
CA ILE A 320 -11.09 34.13 39.86
C ILE A 320 -12.10 34.22 38.69
N THR A 321 -13.37 33.88 38.92
CA THR A 321 -14.40 33.86 37.88
C THR A 321 -14.99 35.23 37.50
N ASN A 322 -14.75 36.29 38.29
CA ASN A 322 -15.37 37.61 38.04
C ASN A 322 -14.52 38.61 37.24
N ASN A 323 -13.36 38.22 36.71
CA ASN A 323 -12.69 38.91 35.59
C ASN A 323 -12.48 40.44 35.73
N GLU A 324 -12.22 40.93 36.95
CA GLU A 324 -11.83 42.33 37.18
C GLU A 324 -10.29 42.48 37.16
N LYS A 325 -9.79 43.50 36.44
CA LYS A 325 -8.36 43.83 36.36
C LYS A 325 -7.86 44.28 37.73
N ILE A 326 -7.06 43.43 38.39
CA ILE A 326 -6.33 43.83 39.60
C ILE A 326 -5.10 44.63 39.17
N GLY A 327 -5.08 45.92 39.53
CA GLY A 327 -3.94 46.83 39.34
C GLY A 327 -2.77 46.44 40.25
N ILE A 328 -1.56 46.75 39.79
CA ILE A 328 -0.28 46.33 40.38
C ILE A 328 0.04 46.99 41.75
N ASP A 329 -0.84 47.82 42.30
CA ASP A 329 -0.53 48.69 43.46
C ASP A 329 -1.20 48.31 44.79
N GLU A 330 -1.80 47.12 44.94
CA GLU A 330 -2.33 46.64 46.22
C GLU A 330 -1.59 45.40 46.73
N CYS A 331 -0.31 45.60 47.10
CA CYS A 331 0.43 44.64 47.92
C CYS A 331 0.94 45.36 49.17
N PRO A 332 0.39 45.09 50.38
CA PRO A 332 0.95 45.63 51.61
C PRO A 332 2.32 44.98 51.85
N MET A 333 3.36 45.82 51.92
CA MET A 333 4.69 45.46 52.39
C MET A 333 4.61 44.71 53.72
N ILE A 334 4.91 43.42 53.71
CA ILE A 334 5.55 42.72 54.83
C ILE A 334 6.65 41.85 54.25
N ILE A 335 7.78 42.47 53.89
CA ILE A 335 9.04 41.75 53.69
C ILE A 335 9.86 41.98 54.97
N GLY A 336 9.70 41.08 55.92
CA GLY A 336 10.66 40.85 57.00
C GLY A 336 11.36 39.53 56.73
N ASP A 337 12.65 39.60 56.39
CA ASP A 337 13.67 38.53 56.38
C ASP A 337 13.18 37.08 56.15
N ILE A 338 12.62 36.80 54.97
CA ILE A 338 12.57 35.44 54.47
C ILE A 338 13.89 35.16 53.76
N ASN A 339 14.63 34.21 54.31
CA ASN A 339 15.94 33.78 53.85
C ASN A 339 15.86 33.46 52.35
N ARG A 340 16.77 34.02 51.53
CA ARG A 340 16.74 33.91 50.05
C ARG A 340 16.57 32.47 49.54
N LYS A 341 17.01 31.48 50.31
CA LYS A 341 16.77 30.04 50.06
C LYS A 341 15.29 29.65 50.17
N GLN A 342 14.59 30.08 51.21
CA GLN A 342 13.16 29.80 51.39
C GLN A 342 12.30 30.48 50.31
N SER A 343 12.64 31.71 49.90
CA SER A 343 11.94 32.36 48.79
C SER A 343 12.13 31.60 47.46
N ILE A 344 13.33 31.06 47.22
CA ILE A 344 13.61 30.21 46.04
C ILE A 344 12.87 28.87 46.13
N GLU A 345 12.78 28.28 47.32
CA GLU A 345 12.03 27.04 47.55
C GLU A 345 10.52 27.22 47.31
N ILE A 346 9.94 28.31 47.83
CA ILE A 346 8.53 28.66 47.64
C ILE A 346 8.22 28.94 46.17
N ILE A 347 9.09 29.69 45.49
CA ILE A 347 8.95 29.94 44.03
C ILE A 347 9.08 28.63 43.24
N ARG A 348 9.95 27.69 43.64
CA ARG A 348 10.04 26.37 43.00
C ARG A 348 8.80 25.51 43.22
N GLU A 349 8.23 25.52 44.42
CA GLU A 349 7.01 24.79 44.74
C GLU A 349 5.81 25.36 43.98
N GLU A 350 5.67 26.70 43.90
CA GLU A 350 4.64 27.34 43.09
C GLU A 350 4.83 27.09 41.58
N LEU A 351 6.07 27.13 41.07
CA LEU A 351 6.35 26.80 39.67
C LEU A 351 6.08 25.32 39.33
N LYS A 352 6.18 24.41 40.30
CA LYS A 352 5.77 23.00 40.13
C LYS A 352 4.25 22.84 40.14
N ALA A 353 3.53 23.71 40.86
CA ALA A 353 2.07 23.72 40.95
C ALA A 353 1.38 24.39 39.75
N LEU A 354 2.10 25.19 38.96
CA LEU A 354 1.60 25.68 37.68
C LEU A 354 1.34 24.49 36.72
N PRO A 355 0.18 24.44 36.04
CA PRO A 355 -0.05 23.43 35.01
C PRO A 355 1.01 23.62 33.92
N ARG A 356 1.96 22.67 33.84
CA ARG A 356 2.91 22.62 32.72
C ARG A 356 2.07 22.60 31.45
N PRO A 357 2.37 23.43 30.43
CA PRO A 357 1.72 23.28 29.14
C PRO A 357 1.91 21.82 28.73
N LYS A 358 0.80 21.08 28.55
CA LYS A 358 0.86 19.70 28.06
C LYS A 358 1.77 19.73 26.84
N SER A 359 2.89 19.01 26.91
CA SER A 359 3.80 18.88 25.77
C SER A 359 2.95 18.55 24.55
N PRO A 360 3.18 19.19 23.39
CA PRO A 360 2.38 18.90 22.20
C PRO A 360 2.35 17.39 21.99
N LYS A 361 1.15 16.79 21.93
CA LYS A 361 0.98 15.34 21.74
C LYS A 361 1.84 14.94 20.52
N GLN A 362 2.92 14.21 20.76
CA GLN A 362 3.81 13.75 19.72
C GLN A 362 3.19 12.51 19.08
N PHE A 363 2.76 12.62 17.83
CA PHE A 363 2.20 11.52 17.05
C PHE A 363 3.29 10.90 16.20
N SER A 364 3.45 9.58 16.27
CA SER A 364 4.41 8.85 15.43
C SER A 364 3.74 7.85 14.48
N ASN A 365 2.43 7.63 14.62
CA ASN A 365 1.65 6.72 13.79
C ASN A 365 0.34 7.34 13.36
N LEU A 366 -0.16 6.91 12.20
CA LEU A 366 -1.46 7.29 11.66
C LEU A 366 -2.24 6.02 11.36
N PHE A 367 -3.34 5.79 12.06
CA PHE A 367 -4.27 4.75 11.68
C PHE A 367 -5.08 5.21 10.48
N ILE A 368 -5.29 4.33 9.50
CA ILE A 368 -6.02 4.61 8.27
C ILE A 368 -7.17 3.63 8.14
N ALA A 369 -8.39 4.16 8.01
CA ALA A 369 -9.57 3.38 7.69
C ALA A 369 -9.84 3.41 6.19
N LEU A 370 -9.85 2.23 5.56
CA LEU A 370 -10.16 2.05 4.14
C LEU A 370 -11.50 1.31 4.00
N ALA A 371 -12.51 1.97 3.44
CA ALA A 371 -13.74 1.29 3.02
C ALA A 371 -13.50 0.52 1.72
N MET A 372 -13.83 -0.77 1.76
CA MET A 372 -13.74 -1.69 0.62
C MET A 372 -15.13 -2.32 0.39
N PRO A 373 -15.95 -1.75 -0.51
CA PRO A 373 -17.24 -2.34 -0.88
C PRO A 373 -17.07 -3.82 -1.29
N LEU A 374 -18.00 -4.70 -0.95
CA LEU A 374 -17.88 -6.11 -1.37
C LEU A 374 -18.17 -6.26 -2.87
N ASP A 375 -18.99 -5.38 -3.43
CA ASP A 375 -19.12 -5.20 -4.87
C ASP A 375 -17.84 -4.58 -5.43
N TYR A 376 -17.14 -5.36 -6.27
CA TYR A 376 -15.83 -4.98 -6.77
C TYR A 376 -15.83 -3.90 -7.84
N GLU A 377 -17.00 -3.58 -8.41
CA GLU A 377 -17.18 -2.49 -9.37
C GLU A 377 -17.15 -1.11 -8.70
N ILE A 378 -17.40 -1.06 -7.39
CA ILE A 378 -17.30 0.16 -6.60
C ILE A 378 -15.88 0.28 -6.04
N ASP A 379 -15.22 1.42 -6.21
CA ASP A 379 -13.82 1.59 -5.80
C ASP A 379 -13.62 1.64 -4.28
N ASN A 380 -12.41 1.28 -3.84
CA ASN A 380 -12.02 1.45 -2.45
C ASN A 380 -11.72 2.92 -2.15
N ILE A 381 -11.99 3.37 -0.93
CA ILE A 381 -11.78 4.76 -0.53
C ILE A 381 -11.29 4.88 0.91
N VAL A 382 -10.34 5.78 1.13
CA VAL A 382 -9.89 6.14 2.48
C VAL A 382 -10.93 7.06 3.10
N ILE A 383 -11.52 6.64 4.21
CA ILE A 383 -12.67 7.34 4.83
C ILE A 383 -12.29 8.13 6.08
N HIS A 384 -11.27 7.68 6.81
CA HIS A 384 -10.91 8.29 8.08
C HIS A 384 -9.46 8.00 8.44
N THR A 385 -8.87 8.87 9.27
CA THR A 385 -7.52 8.73 9.79
C THR A 385 -7.43 9.18 11.23
N ILE A 386 -6.70 8.43 12.07
CA ILE A 386 -6.55 8.72 13.51
C ILE A 386 -5.06 8.83 13.84
N PRO A 387 -4.53 10.03 14.14
CA PRO A 387 -3.14 10.18 14.56
C PRO A 387 -2.97 9.68 16.00
N HIS A 388 -1.92 8.88 16.23
CA HIS A 388 -1.67 8.25 17.52
C HIS A 388 -0.18 8.21 17.90
N SER A 389 0.11 8.05 19.19
CA SER A 389 1.48 8.03 19.72
C SER A 389 2.22 6.76 19.32
N ASN A 390 1.55 5.61 19.35
CA ASN A 390 2.06 4.30 18.96
C ASN A 390 1.16 3.66 17.87
N GLY A 391 1.61 2.56 17.27
CA GLY A 391 0.87 1.80 16.27
C GLY A 391 0.06 0.64 16.85
N GLN A 392 -0.09 0.59 18.18
CA GLN A 392 -0.85 -0.47 18.84
C GLN A 392 -2.31 -0.06 19.00
N ALA A 393 -3.22 -1.01 18.83
CA ALA A 393 -4.65 -0.80 18.99
C ALA A 393 -5.04 -0.77 20.49
N GLY A 394 -4.70 0.32 21.19
CA GLY A 394 -5.12 0.58 22.57
C GLY A 394 -6.64 0.78 22.73
N VAL A 395 -7.11 0.98 23.97
CA VAL A 395 -8.54 1.17 24.27
C VAL A 395 -9.15 2.32 23.45
N GLU A 396 -8.51 3.49 23.47
CA GLU A 396 -8.95 4.70 22.75
C GLU A 396 -9.13 4.43 21.24
N ILE A 397 -8.12 3.86 20.59
CA ILE A 397 -8.17 3.53 19.15
C ILE A 397 -9.29 2.55 18.81
N ARG A 398 -9.54 1.57 19.68
CA ARG A 398 -10.60 0.59 19.46
C ARG A 398 -11.98 1.19 19.61
N GLU A 399 -12.18 2.05 20.62
CA GLU A 399 -13.43 2.78 20.81
C GLU A 399 -13.71 3.72 19.63
N ASP A 400 -12.71 4.49 19.20
CA ASP A 400 -12.83 5.36 18.03
C ASP A 400 -13.15 4.57 16.76
N PHE A 401 -12.50 3.42 16.56
CA PHE A 401 -12.77 2.58 15.40
C PHE A 401 -14.19 2.00 15.44
N MET A 402 -14.66 1.55 16.60
CA MET A 402 -16.05 1.08 16.75
C MET A 402 -17.07 2.19 16.52
N ASN A 403 -16.81 3.41 17.03
CA ASN A 403 -17.65 4.58 16.79
C ASN A 403 -17.71 4.93 15.30
N LEU A 404 -16.58 4.86 14.59
CA LEU A 404 -16.53 5.01 13.14
C LEU A 404 -17.38 3.96 12.44
N LEU A 405 -17.26 2.67 12.79
CA LEU A 405 -18.03 1.60 12.15
C LEU A 405 -19.53 1.77 12.36
N LEU A 406 -19.97 2.18 13.56
CA LEU A 406 -21.37 2.48 13.85
C LEU A 406 -21.86 3.70 13.07
N PHE A 407 -21.05 4.77 13.03
CA PHE A 407 -21.39 5.97 12.26
C PHE A 407 -21.59 5.64 10.78
N LEU A 408 -20.68 4.85 10.19
CA LEU A 408 -20.81 4.40 8.81
C LEU A 408 -22.16 3.69 8.58
N ARG A 409 -22.48 2.70 9.44
CA ARG A 409 -23.71 1.90 9.33
C ARG A 409 -24.99 2.73 9.36
N TYR A 410 -25.07 3.78 10.16
CA TYR A 410 -26.33 4.50 10.41
C TYR A 410 -26.43 5.85 9.72
N HIS A 411 -25.30 6.46 9.33
CA HIS A 411 -25.26 7.85 8.87
C HIS A 411 -24.60 8.03 7.51
N THR A 412 -24.15 6.95 6.86
CA THR A 412 -23.52 7.03 5.54
C THR A 412 -24.10 6.02 4.57
N ARG A 413 -23.71 6.14 3.29
CA ARG A 413 -24.02 5.14 2.26
C ARG A 413 -23.28 3.80 2.41
N PHE A 414 -22.45 3.61 3.43
CA PHE A 414 -21.74 2.35 3.69
C PHE A 414 -22.43 1.52 4.76
N PHE A 415 -22.45 0.20 4.58
CA PHE A 415 -22.83 -0.77 5.60
C PHE A 415 -21.65 -1.70 5.88
N PRO A 416 -20.78 -1.37 6.85
CA PRO A 416 -19.66 -2.22 7.26
C PRO A 416 -20.14 -3.58 7.78
N VAL A 417 -20.09 -4.61 6.95
CA VAL A 417 -20.40 -6.01 7.33
C VAL A 417 -19.21 -6.61 8.08
N TYR A 418 -18.01 -6.28 7.62
CA TYR A 418 -16.75 -6.83 8.13
C TYR A 418 -15.79 -5.72 8.53
N ALA A 419 -14.96 -5.98 9.54
CA ALA A 419 -13.79 -5.18 9.87
C ALA A 419 -12.55 -6.07 9.75
N CYS A 420 -11.60 -5.69 8.90
CA CYS A 420 -10.34 -6.42 8.73
C CYS A 420 -9.21 -5.66 9.43
N VAL A 421 -8.51 -6.35 10.32
CA VAL A 421 -7.45 -5.80 11.15
C VAL A 421 -6.23 -6.72 11.11
N ASP A 422 -5.06 -6.17 11.45
CA ASP A 422 -3.87 -6.98 11.68
C ASP A 422 -4.04 -7.85 12.95
N GLY A 423 -3.11 -8.78 13.16
CA GLY A 423 -3.06 -9.69 14.30
C GLY A 423 -2.79 -9.04 15.66
N ASP A 424 -3.04 -7.75 15.86
CA ASP A 424 -2.90 -7.06 17.14
C ASP A 424 -3.80 -7.70 18.21
N ILE A 425 -3.26 -7.90 19.41
CA ILE A 425 -3.98 -8.46 20.57
C ILE A 425 -5.15 -7.56 20.97
N GLY A 426 -5.07 -6.25 20.73
CA GLY A 426 -6.14 -5.30 21.02
C GLY A 426 -7.49 -5.70 20.42
N TYR A 427 -7.51 -6.31 19.23
CA TYR A 427 -8.76 -6.72 18.57
C TYR A 427 -9.25 -8.13 18.95
N SER A 428 -8.50 -8.89 19.76
CA SER A 428 -8.85 -10.26 20.14
C SER A 428 -10.25 -10.40 20.71
N ARG A 429 -10.68 -9.42 21.53
CA ARG A 429 -12.03 -9.40 22.13
C ARG A 429 -13.13 -9.50 21.08
N TYR A 430 -13.04 -8.75 19.99
CA TYR A 430 -14.08 -8.72 18.96
C TYR A 430 -14.17 -10.03 18.16
N HIS A 431 -13.03 -10.69 17.93
CA HIS A 431 -13.04 -12.05 17.36
C HIS A 431 -13.64 -13.06 18.34
N ARG A 432 -13.31 -12.94 19.63
CA ARG A 432 -13.84 -13.82 20.67
C ARG A 432 -15.36 -13.69 20.81
N GLU A 433 -15.91 -12.48 20.72
CA GLU A 433 -17.36 -12.26 20.78
C GLU A 433 -18.14 -13.04 19.71
N PHE A 434 -17.70 -13.04 18.46
CA PHE A 434 -18.37 -13.83 17.41
C PHE A 434 -18.17 -15.33 17.63
N TYR A 435 -16.96 -15.72 18.04
CA TYR A 435 -16.63 -17.11 18.35
C TYR A 435 -17.53 -17.69 19.44
N ASP A 436 -17.62 -17.01 20.58
CA ASP A 436 -18.45 -17.43 21.71
C ASP A 436 -19.93 -17.44 21.35
N PHE A 437 -20.39 -16.48 20.53
CA PHE A 437 -21.75 -16.45 20.01
C PHE A 437 -22.10 -17.76 19.27
N TRP A 438 -21.37 -18.13 18.22
CA TRP A 438 -21.71 -19.34 17.48
C TRP A 438 -21.32 -20.63 18.23
N ARG A 439 -20.33 -20.58 19.14
CA ARG A 439 -20.00 -21.71 20.03
C ARG A 439 -21.10 -22.03 21.03
N SER A 440 -21.77 -21.02 21.58
CA SER A 440 -22.88 -21.21 22.53
C SER A 440 -24.07 -21.99 21.94
N LEU A 441 -24.15 -22.06 20.61
CA LEU A 441 -25.21 -22.77 19.88
C LEU A 441 -24.96 -24.28 19.77
N ASN A 442 -23.84 -24.79 20.31
CA ASN A 442 -23.49 -26.21 20.40
C ASN A 442 -23.56 -26.97 19.07
N SER A 443 -23.12 -26.33 17.97
CA SER A 443 -23.02 -26.97 16.66
C SER A 443 -21.57 -26.98 16.16
N ASP A 444 -21.09 -28.14 15.74
CA ASP A 444 -19.85 -28.30 14.96
C ASP A 444 -20.13 -28.41 13.45
N ASP A 445 -21.39 -28.38 13.03
CA ASP A 445 -21.78 -28.47 11.63
C ASP A 445 -21.57 -27.12 10.93
N ILE A 446 -20.53 -27.06 10.10
CA ILE A 446 -20.15 -25.87 9.33
C ILE A 446 -21.34 -25.31 8.55
N SER A 447 -22.21 -26.17 8.00
CA SER A 447 -23.36 -25.73 7.20
C SER A 447 -24.35 -24.91 8.02
N LYS A 448 -24.50 -25.22 9.31
CA LYS A 448 -25.29 -24.43 10.27
C LYS A 448 -24.53 -23.18 10.71
N LEU A 449 -23.23 -23.31 10.99
CA LEU A 449 -22.40 -22.18 11.44
C LEU A 449 -22.37 -21.03 10.43
N ILE A 450 -22.31 -21.35 9.14
CA ILE A 450 -22.33 -20.34 8.07
C ILE A 450 -23.62 -19.49 8.08
N GLN A 451 -24.76 -20.07 8.49
CA GLN A 451 -26.03 -19.34 8.55
C GLN A 451 -26.04 -18.24 9.61
N TYR A 452 -25.14 -18.32 10.61
CA TYR A 452 -25.02 -17.31 11.67
C TYR A 452 -24.16 -16.10 11.27
N VAL A 453 -23.35 -16.20 10.20
CA VAL A 453 -22.57 -15.06 9.68
C VAL A 453 -23.47 -13.87 9.34
N PRO A 454 -24.51 -14.01 8.49
CA PRO A 454 -25.39 -12.88 8.17
C PRO A 454 -26.13 -12.38 9.41
N ILE A 455 -26.68 -13.28 10.24
CA ILE A 455 -27.44 -12.94 11.46
C ILE A 455 -26.60 -12.06 12.41
N TYR A 456 -25.35 -12.44 12.67
CA TYR A 456 -24.48 -11.64 13.51
C TYR A 456 -24.14 -10.30 12.85
N SER A 457 -23.79 -10.34 11.56
CA SER A 457 -23.35 -9.18 10.80
C SER A 457 -24.44 -8.12 10.57
N GLU A 458 -25.72 -8.47 10.70
CA GLU A 458 -26.83 -7.50 10.69
C GLU A 458 -26.75 -6.56 11.89
N SER A 459 -26.42 -7.07 13.07
CA SER A 459 -26.37 -6.29 14.31
C SER A 459 -25.06 -5.54 14.52
N LYS A 460 -23.91 -6.15 14.20
CA LYS A 460 -22.58 -5.53 14.40
C LYS A 460 -21.57 -6.01 13.36
N PRO A 461 -20.51 -5.22 13.07
CA PRO A 461 -19.43 -5.66 12.19
C PRO A 461 -18.74 -6.91 12.73
N LEU A 462 -18.45 -7.87 11.85
CA LEU A 462 -17.72 -9.09 12.19
C LEU A 462 -16.23 -8.89 11.88
N PHE A 463 -15.39 -9.10 12.88
CA PHE A 463 -13.94 -8.93 12.75
C PHE A 463 -13.27 -10.15 12.09
N ILE A 464 -12.50 -9.89 11.04
CA ILE A 464 -11.75 -10.89 10.27
C ILE A 464 -10.25 -10.58 10.27
N THR A 465 -9.41 -11.62 10.18
CA THR A 465 -7.96 -11.48 10.16
C THR A 465 -7.42 -11.49 8.74
N ASP A 466 -6.32 -10.78 8.51
CA ASP A 466 -5.56 -10.89 7.27
C ASP A 466 -4.83 -12.25 7.19
N LEU A 467 -5.00 -12.95 6.06
CA LEU A 467 -4.39 -14.27 5.80
C LEU A 467 -2.86 -14.20 5.70
N ILE A 468 -2.30 -13.15 5.08
CA ILE A 468 -0.85 -13.00 4.95
C ILE A 468 -0.23 -12.75 6.32
N HIS A 469 -0.82 -11.86 7.13
CA HIS A 469 -0.37 -11.64 8.50
C HIS A 469 -0.48 -12.89 9.36
N TYR A 470 -1.58 -13.64 9.24
CA TYR A 470 -1.72 -14.95 9.87
C TYR A 470 -0.57 -15.90 9.46
N GLY A 471 -0.28 -15.99 8.16
CA GLY A 471 0.83 -16.78 7.62
C GLY A 471 2.21 -16.32 8.14
N LYS A 472 2.49 -15.02 8.16
CA LYS A 472 3.76 -14.44 8.69
C LYS A 472 3.95 -14.83 10.16
N ASN A 473 2.89 -14.73 10.94
CA ASN A 473 2.89 -15.12 12.34
C ASN A 473 3.13 -16.63 12.50
N ARG A 474 2.48 -17.47 11.67
CA ARG A 474 2.72 -18.93 11.69
C ARG A 474 4.14 -19.31 11.29
N ARG A 475 4.70 -18.66 10.26
CA ARG A 475 6.10 -18.87 9.88
C ARG A 475 7.03 -18.48 11.02
N SER A 476 6.85 -17.29 11.60
CA SER A 476 7.67 -16.84 12.72
C SER A 476 7.56 -17.79 13.91
N TRP A 477 6.36 -18.27 14.22
CA TRP A 477 6.15 -19.24 15.29
C TRP A 477 6.93 -20.54 15.05
N LEU A 478 6.90 -21.06 13.80
CA LEU A 478 7.67 -22.24 13.42
C LEU A 478 9.18 -22.05 13.59
N LEU A 479 9.71 -20.88 13.23
CA LEU A 479 11.16 -20.61 13.27
C LEU A 479 11.69 -20.33 14.68
N PHE A 480 10.91 -19.69 15.54
CA PHE A 480 11.39 -19.20 16.85
C PHE A 480 10.94 -20.04 18.05
N HIS A 481 10.10 -21.06 17.87
CA HIS A 481 9.58 -21.88 18.96
C HIS A 481 9.70 -23.38 18.67
N VAL A 482 9.77 -24.18 19.73
CA VAL A 482 9.69 -25.65 19.62
C VAL A 482 8.23 -26.05 19.61
N LEU A 483 7.72 -26.38 18.42
CA LEU A 483 6.31 -26.67 18.20
C LEU A 483 6.02 -28.16 18.16
N THR A 484 4.80 -28.52 18.53
CA THR A 484 4.24 -29.84 18.26
C THR A 484 2.79 -29.73 17.78
N VAL A 485 2.41 -30.64 16.89
CA VAL A 485 0.99 -30.89 16.55
C VAL A 485 0.48 -32.14 17.25
N HIS A 486 1.33 -32.94 17.91
CA HIS A 486 0.86 -34.09 18.66
C HIS A 486 0.29 -33.64 20.00
N PRO A 487 -0.94 -34.00 20.39
CA PRO A 487 -1.61 -33.40 21.55
C PRO A 487 -1.09 -33.93 22.89
N THR A 488 -0.63 -35.18 22.95
CA THR A 488 -0.32 -35.85 24.23
C THR A 488 1.13 -36.31 24.40
N ASP A 489 1.82 -36.66 23.32
CA ASP A 489 3.21 -37.10 23.34
C ASP A 489 4.17 -35.95 23.01
N SER A 490 4.92 -35.54 24.04
CA SER A 490 5.91 -34.48 23.94
C SER A 490 7.20 -34.91 23.24
N SER A 491 7.36 -36.16 22.82
CA SER A 491 8.51 -36.61 22.02
C SER A 491 8.41 -36.13 20.57
N PHE A 492 7.20 -35.91 20.05
CA PHE A 492 6.96 -35.35 18.72
C PHE A 492 7.11 -33.83 18.70
N PHE A 493 7.85 -33.32 17.72
CA PHE A 493 7.99 -31.90 17.44
C PHE A 493 8.09 -31.70 15.93
N LEU A 494 7.78 -30.47 15.51
CA LEU A 494 7.97 -30.05 14.14
C LEU A 494 9.46 -29.80 13.90
N ASP A 495 10.04 -30.59 13.00
CA ASP A 495 11.44 -30.47 12.64
C ASP A 495 11.58 -29.69 11.33
N ILE A 496 12.17 -28.49 11.42
CA ILE A 496 12.39 -27.61 10.29
C ILE A 496 13.37 -28.24 9.28
N GLU A 497 14.32 -29.06 9.75
CA GLU A 497 15.29 -29.71 8.88
C GLU A 497 14.64 -30.77 7.99
N LYS A 498 13.55 -31.42 8.45
CA LYS A 498 12.74 -32.28 7.58
C LYS A 498 12.13 -31.49 6.43
N ILE A 499 11.54 -30.31 6.72
CA ILE A 499 10.94 -29.45 5.68
C ILE A 499 12.01 -29.00 4.68
N LYS A 500 13.20 -28.61 5.15
CA LYS A 500 14.33 -28.23 4.28
C LYS A 500 14.83 -29.40 3.42
N SER A 501 14.81 -30.62 3.96
CA SER A 501 15.32 -31.80 3.26
C SER A 501 14.45 -32.20 2.05
N CYS A 502 13.14 -31.93 2.09
CA CYS A 502 12.20 -32.32 1.02
C CYS A 502 11.74 -31.15 0.14
N CYS A 503 12.02 -29.89 0.53
CA CYS A 503 11.55 -28.70 -0.18
C CYS A 503 12.68 -27.66 -0.35
N ASP A 504 12.99 -27.28 -1.60
CA ASP A 504 13.83 -26.12 -1.89
C ASP A 504 13.04 -24.82 -1.70
N LEU A 505 13.09 -24.28 -0.47
CA LEU A 505 12.39 -23.06 -0.09
C LEU A 505 13.30 -21.83 -0.05
N GLY A 506 14.55 -21.92 -0.54
CA GLY A 506 15.50 -20.81 -0.54
C GLY A 506 15.62 -20.13 0.83
N ASP A 507 15.44 -18.81 0.86
CA ASP A 507 15.63 -18.00 2.08
C ASP A 507 14.44 -18.09 3.05
N ILE A 508 13.32 -18.70 2.66
CA ILE A 508 12.06 -18.72 3.44
C ILE A 508 12.25 -19.31 4.84
N LEU A 509 13.07 -20.35 5.00
CA LEU A 509 13.33 -20.99 6.30
C LEU A 509 14.64 -20.55 6.96
N ILE A 510 15.41 -19.67 6.30
CA ILE A 510 16.76 -19.29 6.73
C ILE A 510 16.81 -17.82 7.15
N ASP A 511 16.09 -16.94 6.46
CA ASP A 511 16.05 -15.51 6.79
C ASP A 511 15.18 -15.23 8.03
N MET A 512 15.85 -15.20 9.18
CA MET A 512 15.28 -14.84 10.47
C MET A 512 15.35 -13.33 10.76
N SER A 513 15.80 -12.51 9.81
CA SER A 513 15.95 -11.07 10.01
C SER A 513 14.59 -10.37 10.20
N PRO A 514 14.57 -9.17 10.81
CA PRO A 514 13.35 -8.36 10.87
C PRO A 514 12.75 -8.08 9.49
N LEU A 515 13.58 -7.94 8.45
CA LEU A 515 13.12 -7.76 7.08
C LEU A 515 12.46 -9.03 6.53
N GLY A 516 13.03 -10.20 6.83
CA GLY A 516 12.45 -11.50 6.47
C GLY A 516 11.09 -11.75 7.11
N LYS A 517 10.86 -11.26 8.33
CA LYS A 517 9.53 -11.31 8.98
C LYS A 517 8.46 -10.51 8.23
N MET A 518 8.85 -9.48 7.49
CA MET A 518 7.92 -8.61 6.74
C MET A 518 7.64 -9.11 5.31
N GLN A 519 8.36 -10.11 4.80
CA GLN A 519 8.20 -10.58 3.42
C GLN A 519 6.91 -11.39 3.25
N ASP A 520 6.02 -10.95 2.38
CA ASP A 520 4.76 -11.67 2.07
C ASP A 520 5.01 -12.98 1.30
N GLU A 521 6.05 -13.01 0.47
CA GLU A 521 6.39 -14.18 -0.37
C GLU A 521 6.79 -15.39 0.47
N TYR A 522 7.32 -15.16 1.68
CA TYR A 522 7.79 -16.22 2.57
C TYR A 522 6.67 -17.12 3.12
N PRO A 523 5.64 -16.59 3.81
CA PRO A 523 4.53 -17.41 4.24
C PRO A 523 3.77 -18.00 3.05
N ILE A 524 3.63 -17.27 1.94
CA ILE A 524 3.00 -17.78 0.72
C ILE A 524 3.73 -19.02 0.17
N GLY A 525 5.05 -18.99 0.09
CA GLY A 525 5.84 -20.12 -0.41
C GLY A 525 5.84 -21.31 0.55
N LEU A 526 5.98 -21.05 1.85
CA LEU A 526 5.98 -22.09 2.89
C LEU A 526 4.64 -22.82 2.98
N PHE A 527 3.55 -22.07 3.01
CA PHE A 527 2.20 -22.60 3.14
C PHE A 527 1.56 -22.79 1.76
N SER A 528 2.11 -23.73 1.00
CA SER A 528 1.69 -24.00 -0.38
C SER A 528 1.45 -25.49 -0.63
N ILE A 529 0.61 -25.80 -1.63
CA ILE A 529 0.30 -27.19 -2.03
C ILE A 529 1.55 -27.99 -2.43
N PRO A 530 2.54 -27.44 -3.16
CA PRO A 530 3.81 -28.12 -3.41
C PRO A 530 4.53 -28.59 -2.14
N VAL A 531 4.55 -27.76 -1.09
CA VAL A 531 5.19 -28.13 0.18
C VAL A 531 4.44 -29.26 0.86
N VAL A 532 3.10 -29.19 0.93
CA VAL A 532 2.27 -30.27 1.48
C VAL A 532 2.52 -31.58 0.73
N LYS A 533 2.51 -31.55 -0.60
CA LYS A 533 2.75 -32.73 -1.44
C LYS A 533 4.07 -33.40 -1.09
N ASN A 534 5.16 -32.63 -1.09
CA ASN A 534 6.50 -33.15 -0.80
C ASN A 534 6.60 -33.72 0.62
N LEU A 535 5.96 -33.08 1.62
CA LEU A 535 5.95 -33.59 3.00
C LEU A 535 5.21 -34.93 3.10
N LEU A 536 4.08 -35.10 2.39
CA LEU A 536 3.34 -36.35 2.36
C LEU A 536 4.14 -37.47 1.65
N GLU A 537 4.82 -37.18 0.54
CA GLU A 537 5.68 -38.15 -0.17
C GLU A 537 6.81 -38.71 0.71
N HIS A 538 7.30 -37.90 1.66
CA HIS A 538 8.36 -38.28 2.60
C HIS A 538 7.81 -38.80 3.94
N ASN A 539 6.49 -38.97 4.09
CA ASN A 539 5.82 -39.40 5.31
C ASN A 539 6.05 -38.46 6.52
N PHE A 540 6.29 -37.18 6.27
CA PHE A 540 6.43 -36.14 7.29
C PHE A 540 5.05 -35.58 7.70
N TYR A 541 4.20 -36.45 8.25
CA TYR A 541 2.78 -36.15 8.49
C TYR A 541 2.54 -35.01 9.50
N HIS A 542 3.39 -34.88 10.52
CA HIS A 542 3.25 -33.83 11.54
C HIS A 542 3.53 -32.44 10.95
N GLU A 543 4.61 -32.33 10.17
CA GLU A 543 4.96 -31.13 9.43
C GLU A 543 3.91 -30.82 8.36
N ALA A 544 3.40 -31.84 7.65
CA ALA A 544 2.30 -31.68 6.70
C ALA A 544 1.04 -31.13 7.39
N LEU A 545 0.63 -31.71 8.53
CA LEU A 545 -0.55 -31.26 9.30
C LEU A 545 -0.42 -29.81 9.77
N TYR A 546 0.79 -29.36 10.09
CA TYR A 546 1.04 -27.97 10.45
C TYR A 546 0.89 -27.00 9.27
N VAL A 547 1.41 -27.38 8.08
CA VAL A 547 1.39 -26.56 6.88
C VAL A 547 0.01 -26.53 6.22
N LEU A 548 -0.69 -27.67 6.24
CA LEU A 548 -1.91 -27.95 5.50
C LEU A 548 -3.05 -26.92 5.65
N PRO A 549 -3.48 -26.51 6.86
CA PRO A 549 -4.63 -25.61 7.00
C PRO A 549 -4.37 -24.24 6.37
N VAL A 550 -3.14 -23.73 6.46
CA VAL A 550 -2.77 -22.44 5.87
C VAL A 550 -2.60 -22.58 4.35
N ALA A 551 -2.04 -23.71 3.89
CA ALA A 551 -1.90 -24.01 2.46
C ALA A 551 -3.26 -24.08 1.76
N PHE A 552 -4.24 -24.77 2.34
CA PHE A 552 -5.61 -24.79 1.81
C PHE A 552 -6.24 -23.40 1.75
N TRP A 553 -6.01 -22.57 2.75
CA TRP A 553 -6.54 -21.21 2.78
C TRP A 553 -5.89 -20.35 1.68
N PHE A 554 -4.55 -20.35 1.55
CA PHE A 554 -3.88 -19.66 0.44
C PHE A 554 -4.35 -20.14 -0.93
N GLU A 555 -4.44 -21.46 -1.13
CA GLU A 555 -4.86 -22.05 -2.39
C GLU A 555 -6.27 -21.61 -2.78
N SER A 556 -7.21 -21.61 -1.82
CA SER A 556 -8.60 -21.17 -2.04
C SER A 556 -8.72 -19.69 -2.43
N VAL A 557 -7.78 -18.85 -2.02
CA VAL A 557 -7.82 -17.39 -2.20
C VAL A 557 -7.04 -16.94 -3.44
N ARG A 558 -5.98 -17.68 -3.81
CA ARG A 558 -5.01 -17.24 -4.83
C ARG A 558 -5.05 -18.04 -6.14
N ASN A 559 -5.48 -19.31 -6.12
CA ASN A 559 -5.46 -20.12 -7.32
C ASN A 559 -6.53 -19.65 -8.31
N GLU A 560 -6.18 -19.33 -9.56
CA GLU A 560 -7.11 -18.87 -10.62
C GLU A 560 -7.81 -20.01 -11.37
N LYS A 561 -7.37 -21.25 -11.18
CA LYS A 561 -7.76 -22.44 -11.96
C LYS A 561 -8.69 -23.41 -11.23
N ILE A 562 -9.15 -23.08 -10.02
CA ILE A 562 -10.08 -23.91 -9.26
C ILE A 562 -11.47 -23.27 -9.17
N ASP A 563 -12.50 -24.12 -9.21
CA ASP A 563 -13.90 -23.72 -9.14
C ASP A 563 -14.34 -23.31 -7.72
N ARG A 564 -15.56 -22.77 -7.63
CA ARG A 564 -16.15 -22.31 -6.37
C ARG A 564 -16.27 -23.43 -5.34
N GLU A 565 -16.73 -24.60 -5.76
CA GLU A 565 -16.93 -25.76 -4.89
C GLU A 565 -15.61 -26.27 -4.30
N THR A 566 -14.55 -26.32 -5.11
CA THR A 566 -13.21 -26.67 -4.64
C THR A 566 -12.70 -25.66 -3.62
N ARG A 567 -12.87 -24.35 -3.86
CA ARG A 567 -12.50 -23.32 -2.86
C ARG A 567 -13.24 -23.50 -1.54
N ILE A 568 -14.55 -23.74 -1.60
CA ILE A 568 -15.37 -24.00 -0.41
C ILE A 568 -14.86 -25.24 0.33
N LEU A 569 -14.55 -26.32 -0.39
CA LEU A 569 -13.99 -27.54 0.19
C LEU A 569 -12.66 -27.27 0.91
N LEU A 570 -11.72 -26.57 0.27
CA LEU A 570 -10.44 -26.22 0.88
C LEU A 570 -10.60 -25.40 2.17
N LEU A 571 -11.47 -24.39 2.15
CA LEU A 571 -11.77 -23.58 3.33
C LEU A 571 -12.44 -24.41 4.45
N LYS A 572 -13.35 -25.33 4.10
CA LYS A 572 -13.96 -26.27 5.06
C LYS A 572 -12.92 -27.18 5.70
N LEU A 573 -12.01 -27.76 4.92
CA LEU A 573 -10.93 -28.60 5.45
C LEU A 573 -10.02 -27.80 6.38
N SER A 574 -9.62 -26.59 5.98
CA SER A 574 -8.85 -25.67 6.83
C SER A 574 -9.59 -25.37 8.15
N PHE A 575 -10.89 -25.09 8.08
CA PHE A 575 -11.72 -24.84 9.25
C PHE A 575 -11.73 -26.04 10.20
N LYS A 576 -11.98 -27.27 9.68
CA LYS A 576 -12.03 -28.50 10.48
C LYS A 576 -10.72 -28.79 11.19
N ILE A 577 -9.59 -28.60 10.51
CA ILE A 577 -8.26 -28.79 11.08
C ILE A 577 -8.05 -27.79 12.24
N ASN A 578 -8.29 -26.50 12.02
CA ASN A 578 -8.15 -25.48 13.06
C ASN A 578 -9.11 -25.73 14.24
N MET A 579 -10.35 -26.15 13.98
CA MET A 579 -11.32 -26.50 15.02
C MET A 579 -10.89 -27.69 15.87
N LYS A 580 -10.28 -28.72 15.28
CA LYS A 580 -9.67 -29.81 16.07
C LYS A 580 -8.59 -29.27 17.00
N PHE A 581 -7.70 -28.39 16.51
CA PHE A 581 -6.69 -27.77 17.38
C PHE A 581 -7.31 -27.00 18.54
N ILE A 582 -8.32 -26.16 18.27
CA ILE A 582 -9.06 -25.41 19.29
C ILE A 582 -9.67 -26.36 20.32
N ASN A 583 -10.38 -27.39 19.88
CA ASN A 583 -11.06 -28.33 20.78
C ASN A 583 -10.08 -29.01 21.75
N TYR A 584 -8.87 -29.35 21.31
CA TYR A 584 -7.84 -29.92 22.19
C TYR A 584 -7.34 -28.91 23.24
N ILE A 585 -7.20 -27.64 22.86
CA ILE A 585 -6.79 -26.55 23.77
C ILE A 585 -7.88 -26.27 24.81
N GLU A 586 -9.14 -26.17 24.38
CA GLU A 586 -10.28 -25.83 25.25
C GLU A 586 -10.66 -26.97 26.19
N THR A 587 -10.59 -28.22 25.72
CA THR A 587 -10.88 -29.40 26.57
C THR A 587 -9.72 -29.80 27.50
N ASN A 588 -8.63 -29.03 27.53
CA ASN A 588 -7.42 -29.28 28.32
C ASN A 588 -6.87 -30.72 28.15
N LYS A 589 -6.95 -31.26 26.92
CA LYS A 589 -6.47 -32.62 26.58
C LYS A 589 -4.97 -32.67 26.25
N LEU A 590 -4.22 -31.62 26.57
CA LEU A 590 -2.79 -31.55 26.28
C LEU A 590 -2.00 -32.40 27.29
N GLY A 591 -1.07 -33.20 26.77
CA GLY A 591 -0.24 -34.08 27.59
C GLY A 591 0.82 -33.35 28.42
N HIS A 592 1.45 -34.10 29.33
CA HIS A 592 2.53 -33.58 30.15
C HIS A 592 3.70 -33.09 29.25
N GLY A 593 4.21 -31.89 29.52
CA GLY A 593 5.32 -31.28 28.76
C GLY A 593 4.90 -30.50 27.51
N ILE A 594 3.59 -30.46 27.21
CA ILE A 594 3.02 -29.66 26.13
C ILE A 594 2.26 -28.48 26.73
N ALA A 595 2.62 -27.26 26.32
CA ALA A 595 1.98 -26.03 26.76
C ALA A 595 1.09 -25.44 25.67
N LYS A 596 0.07 -24.70 26.10
CA LYS A 596 -0.65 -23.79 25.20
C LYS A 596 0.34 -22.75 24.69
N ALA A 597 0.38 -22.55 23.37
CA ALA A 597 1.20 -21.51 22.77
C ALA A 597 0.78 -20.12 23.29
N GLY A 598 1.76 -19.23 23.51
CA GLY A 598 1.53 -17.89 24.07
C GLY A 598 1.61 -17.82 25.60
N VAL A 599 1.68 -18.95 26.31
CA VAL A 599 1.92 -18.97 27.76
C VAL A 599 3.42 -19.06 28.02
N THR A 600 4.01 -17.99 28.58
CA THR A 600 5.38 -17.98 29.08
C THR A 600 5.47 -18.91 30.28
N ASN A 601 6.11 -20.07 30.10
CA ASN A 601 6.43 -20.97 31.19
C ASN A 601 7.95 -21.12 31.25
N ASN A 602 8.55 -20.79 32.40
CA ASN A 602 10.00 -20.85 32.61
C ASN A 602 10.55 -22.27 32.47
N ASP A 603 9.69 -23.28 32.65
CA ASP A 603 9.95 -24.65 32.24
C ASP A 603 9.71 -24.79 30.74
N LYS A 604 10.80 -24.91 29.96
CA LYS A 604 10.83 -25.05 28.49
C LYS A 604 9.91 -26.18 27.98
N LYS A 605 8.61 -25.91 27.84
CA LYS A 605 7.60 -26.83 27.28
C LYS A 605 7.47 -26.61 25.78
N ARG A 606 7.17 -27.70 25.06
CA ARG A 606 6.83 -27.64 23.63
C ARG A 606 5.48 -26.95 23.50
N GLN A 607 5.35 -26.05 22.53
CA GLN A 607 4.11 -25.31 22.33
C GLN A 607 3.22 -26.03 21.33
N TYR A 608 1.95 -26.22 21.69
CA TYR A 608 0.98 -26.85 20.83
C TYR A 608 0.51 -25.87 19.75
N VAL A 609 0.78 -26.20 18.49
CA VAL A 609 0.34 -25.54 17.25
C VAL A 609 0.45 -24.01 17.26
N ALA A 610 -0.51 -23.31 17.85
CA ALA A 610 -0.69 -21.86 17.80
C ALA A 610 -1.46 -21.34 19.03
N PRO A 611 -1.34 -20.04 19.38
CA PRO A 611 -2.19 -19.42 20.39
C PRO A 611 -3.68 -19.55 20.03
N LEU A 612 -4.54 -19.69 21.04
CA LEU A 612 -5.98 -19.90 20.84
C LEU A 612 -6.62 -18.74 20.06
N GLU A 613 -6.22 -17.52 20.39
CA GLU A 613 -6.70 -16.28 19.76
C GLU A 613 -6.42 -16.28 18.26
N ALA A 614 -5.24 -16.77 17.85
CA ALA A 614 -4.89 -16.87 16.44
C ALA A 614 -5.78 -17.89 15.71
N LEU A 615 -6.03 -19.05 16.32
CA LEU A 615 -6.91 -20.07 15.75
C LEU A 615 -8.36 -19.58 15.65
N VAL A 616 -8.86 -18.88 16.69
CA VAL A 616 -10.20 -18.27 16.71
C VAL A 616 -10.37 -17.26 15.56
N ARG A 617 -9.37 -16.40 15.35
CA ARG A 617 -9.35 -15.44 14.23
C ARG A 617 -9.42 -16.15 12.88
N ALA A 618 -8.66 -17.23 12.72
CA ALA A 618 -8.66 -18.03 11.49
C ALA A 618 -10.04 -18.63 11.22
N VAL A 619 -10.66 -19.33 12.18
CA VAL A 619 -11.95 -20.00 11.96
C VAL A 619 -13.09 -19.02 11.69
N ASN A 620 -13.12 -17.86 12.36
CA ASN A 620 -14.11 -16.81 12.07
C ASN A 620 -13.98 -16.29 10.63
N THR A 621 -12.75 -16.08 10.17
CA THR A 621 -12.49 -15.57 8.82
C THR A 621 -12.80 -16.62 7.75
N LEU A 622 -12.47 -17.89 8.00
CA LEU A 622 -12.83 -19.01 7.14
C LEU A 622 -14.35 -19.12 6.98
N LEU A 623 -15.14 -18.99 8.05
CA LEU A 623 -16.61 -18.97 7.97
C LEU A 623 -17.12 -17.83 7.09
N VAL A 624 -16.57 -16.63 7.24
CA VAL A 624 -16.95 -15.47 6.40
C VAL A 624 -16.63 -15.72 4.93
N MET A 625 -15.45 -16.24 4.61
CA MET A 625 -15.07 -16.53 3.23
C MET A 625 -15.94 -17.63 2.62
N ILE A 626 -16.27 -18.68 3.38
CA ILE A 626 -17.20 -19.72 2.91
C ILE A 626 -18.60 -19.13 2.67
N TYR A 627 -19.10 -18.29 3.58
CA TYR A 627 -20.40 -17.62 3.44
C TYR A 627 -20.46 -16.78 2.15
N GLU A 628 -19.48 -15.90 1.93
CA GLU A 628 -19.46 -15.05 0.73
C GLU A 628 -19.32 -15.90 -0.55
N LEU A 629 -18.56 -17.01 -0.51
CA LEU A 629 -18.52 -17.99 -1.61
C LEU A 629 -19.88 -18.64 -1.87
N GLN A 630 -20.59 -19.07 -0.84
CA GLN A 630 -21.91 -19.71 -0.99
C GLN A 630 -23.00 -18.75 -1.47
N LYS A 631 -22.87 -17.46 -1.14
CA LYS A 631 -23.79 -16.43 -1.63
C LYS A 631 -23.80 -16.31 -3.16
N GLY A 632 -22.70 -16.70 -3.83
CA GLY A 632 -22.56 -16.60 -5.28
C GLY A 632 -22.14 -15.21 -5.76
N GLY A 633 -22.00 -15.06 -7.08
CA GLY A 633 -21.52 -13.83 -7.70
C GLY A 633 -20.01 -13.61 -7.57
N THR A 634 -19.52 -12.49 -8.09
CA THR A 634 -18.09 -12.20 -8.09
C THR A 634 -17.58 -11.86 -6.70
N ILE A 635 -16.46 -12.45 -6.29
CA ILE A 635 -15.83 -12.22 -4.98
C ILE A 635 -14.44 -11.70 -5.20
N ASN A 636 -14.10 -10.62 -4.51
CA ASN A 636 -12.75 -10.09 -4.48
C ASN A 636 -12.11 -10.36 -3.12
N PHE A 637 -11.29 -11.39 -3.02
CA PHE A 637 -10.66 -11.78 -1.75
C PHE A 637 -9.73 -10.70 -1.18
N SER A 638 -9.16 -9.84 -2.03
CA SER A 638 -8.34 -8.71 -1.55
C SER A 638 -9.12 -7.68 -0.74
N ARG A 639 -10.46 -7.68 -0.86
CA ARG A 639 -11.38 -6.86 -0.06
C ARG A 639 -11.80 -7.51 1.26
N LEU A 640 -11.32 -8.72 1.55
CA LEU A 640 -11.45 -9.42 2.83
C LEU A 640 -10.10 -9.57 3.52
N SER A 641 -9.20 -8.58 3.31
CA SER A 641 -7.81 -8.57 3.79
C SER A 641 -7.32 -7.13 4.03
N THR A 642 -6.26 -6.92 4.81
CA THR A 642 -5.63 -5.61 4.99
C THR A 642 -4.69 -5.25 3.84
N MET A 643 -4.33 -6.20 2.97
CA MET A 643 -3.40 -5.98 1.85
C MET A 643 -3.72 -4.78 0.95
N THR A 644 -5.01 -4.50 0.74
CA THR A 644 -5.42 -3.32 -0.06
C THR A 644 -5.07 -2.02 0.65
N GLU A 645 -5.24 -1.96 1.97
CA GLU A 645 -4.84 -0.84 2.82
C GLU A 645 -3.31 -0.71 2.85
N GLU A 646 -2.57 -1.82 3.00
CA GLU A 646 -1.10 -1.80 2.98
C GLU A 646 -0.54 -1.29 1.64
N HIS A 647 -1.23 -1.59 0.55
CA HIS A 647 -0.92 -1.03 -0.75
C HIS A 647 -1.11 0.49 -0.78
N VAL A 648 -2.15 1.03 -0.13
CA VAL A 648 -2.33 2.47 0.06
C VAL A 648 -1.18 3.02 0.91
N ASN A 649 -0.79 2.35 1.99
CA ASN A 649 0.38 2.73 2.79
C ASN A 649 1.67 2.81 1.98
N GLY A 650 1.91 1.84 1.09
CA GLY A 650 3.04 1.88 0.15
C GLY A 650 2.96 3.05 -0.85
N GLN A 651 1.74 3.40 -1.29
CA GLN A 651 1.52 4.56 -2.15
C GLN A 651 1.74 5.88 -1.41
N ILE A 652 1.33 5.99 -0.14
CA ILE A 652 1.59 7.16 0.71
C ILE A 652 3.10 7.42 0.80
N ARG A 653 3.90 6.41 1.15
CA ARG A 653 5.36 6.54 1.27
C ARG A 653 6.02 7.00 -0.03
N THR A 654 5.53 6.47 -1.16
CA THR A 654 6.03 6.85 -2.49
C THR A 654 5.61 8.27 -2.87
N GLY A 655 4.33 8.60 -2.67
CA GLY A 655 3.73 9.88 -3.01
C GLY A 655 4.26 11.03 -2.16
N CYS A 656 4.56 10.78 -0.89
CA CYS A 656 5.19 11.75 0.02
C CYS A 656 6.69 11.90 -0.21
N ARG A 657 7.32 11.10 -1.10
CA ARG A 657 8.76 11.13 -1.38
C ARG A 657 9.62 11.01 -0.11
N ARG A 658 9.19 10.17 0.84
CA ARG A 658 9.78 10.00 2.18
C ARG A 658 9.73 11.24 3.09
N ASN A 659 8.95 12.27 2.72
CA ASN A 659 8.54 13.33 3.63
C ASN A 659 7.25 12.91 4.33
N ASP A 660 7.39 11.92 5.22
CA ASP A 660 6.27 11.29 5.91
C ASP A 660 5.90 12.12 7.15
N SER A 661 5.56 13.39 6.97
CA SER A 661 4.94 14.21 8.02
C SER A 661 3.43 14.04 7.96
N LEU A 662 2.73 14.14 9.10
CA LEU A 662 1.27 14.06 9.16
C LEU A 662 0.58 14.98 8.14
N GLU A 663 1.05 16.23 8.03
CA GLU A 663 0.60 17.22 7.06
C GLU A 663 0.71 16.73 5.60
N SER A 664 1.85 16.12 5.25
CA SER A 664 2.13 15.65 3.90
C SER A 664 1.31 14.40 3.57
N ILE A 665 1.15 13.49 4.54
CA ILE A 665 0.34 12.28 4.40
C ILE A 665 -1.13 12.67 4.20
N LEU A 666 -1.68 13.53 5.05
CA LEU A 666 -3.06 14.00 4.91
C LEU A 666 -3.27 14.73 3.57
N SER A 667 -2.33 15.61 3.17
CA SER A 667 -2.43 16.25 1.86
C SER A 667 -2.37 15.25 0.70
N PHE A 668 -1.60 14.17 0.82
CA PHE A 668 -1.54 13.13 -0.18
C PHE A 668 -2.85 12.34 -0.24
N LEU A 669 -3.37 11.89 0.90
CA LEU A 669 -4.64 11.14 1.00
C LEU A 669 -5.81 11.93 0.42
N SER A 670 -5.91 13.23 0.71
CA SER A 670 -6.97 14.07 0.13
C SER A 670 -6.87 14.18 -1.39
N LYS A 671 -5.65 14.29 -1.93
CA LYS A 671 -5.42 14.28 -3.38
C LYS A 671 -5.66 12.90 -3.99
N TYR A 672 -5.35 11.84 -3.25
CA TYR A 672 -5.57 10.47 -3.66
C TYR A 672 -7.08 10.20 -3.84
N ASN A 673 -7.92 10.48 -2.84
CA ASN A 673 -9.36 10.31 -2.94
C ASN A 673 -9.97 11.10 -4.11
N LEU A 674 -9.56 12.36 -4.28
CA LEU A 674 -10.02 13.20 -5.40
C LEU A 674 -9.49 12.70 -6.76
N GLY A 675 -8.26 12.23 -6.81
CA GLY A 675 -7.64 11.74 -8.04
C GLY A 675 -8.27 10.44 -8.52
N VAL A 676 -8.55 9.51 -7.61
CA VAL A 676 -9.30 8.28 -7.91
C VAL A 676 -10.68 8.61 -8.46
N SER A 677 -11.41 9.56 -7.85
CA SER A 677 -12.73 9.93 -8.37
C SER A 677 -12.66 10.56 -9.77
N PHE A 678 -11.63 11.36 -10.06
CA PHE A 678 -11.43 11.89 -11.42
C PHE A 678 -11.11 10.79 -12.43
N ILE A 679 -10.30 9.78 -12.08
CA ILE A 679 -10.02 8.64 -12.95
C ILE A 679 -11.33 7.95 -13.36
N ASN A 680 -12.23 7.73 -12.40
CA ASN A 680 -13.51 7.06 -12.63
C ASN A 680 -14.46 7.90 -13.47
N GLN A 681 -14.63 9.18 -13.10
CA GLN A 681 -15.49 10.11 -13.84
C GLN A 681 -15.03 10.31 -15.29
N MET A 682 -13.74 10.16 -15.56
CA MET A 682 -13.16 10.25 -16.91
C MET A 682 -13.15 8.92 -17.67
N GLY A 683 -13.57 7.81 -17.04
CA GLY A 683 -13.53 6.48 -17.63
C GLY A 683 -12.11 6.00 -17.96
N ILE A 684 -11.09 6.49 -17.24
CA ILE A 684 -9.69 6.15 -17.51
C ILE A 684 -9.41 4.74 -16.97
N LYS A 685 -9.23 3.78 -17.88
CA LYS A 685 -8.80 2.42 -17.52
C LYS A 685 -7.35 2.44 -17.06
N THR A 686 -7.11 2.32 -15.76
CA THR A 686 -5.75 2.18 -15.23
C THR A 686 -5.27 0.74 -15.41
N ARG A 687 -4.24 0.53 -16.25
CA ARG A 687 -3.56 -0.77 -16.31
C ARG A 687 -2.74 -0.96 -15.04
N LYS A 688 -3.23 -1.76 -14.10
CA LYS A 688 -2.41 -2.25 -12.99
C LYS A 688 -1.42 -3.26 -13.58
N ARG A 689 -0.10 -3.02 -13.47
CA ARG A 689 0.89 -4.09 -13.69
C ARG A 689 0.50 -5.22 -12.75
N ARG A 690 0.41 -6.46 -13.27
CA ARG A 690 0.11 -7.65 -12.46
C ARG A 690 1.16 -7.74 -11.35
N ARG A 691 0.83 -7.28 -10.14
CA ARG A 691 1.47 -7.83 -8.94
C ARG A 691 0.98 -9.26 -8.83
N ASP A 692 1.81 -10.10 -8.23
CA ASP A 692 1.34 -11.37 -7.71
C ASP A 692 0.12 -11.07 -6.79
N TYR A 693 -0.97 -11.84 -6.91
CA TYR A 693 -2.21 -11.62 -6.18
C TYR A 693 -2.02 -12.01 -4.71
N GLN A 694 -1.19 -11.26 -3.99
CA GLN A 694 -0.81 -11.55 -2.61
C GLN A 694 -2.05 -11.60 -1.71
N GLY A 695 -2.90 -10.56 -1.76
CA GLY A 695 -4.18 -10.51 -1.04
C GLY A 695 -5.32 -11.34 -1.65
N GLY A 696 -5.06 -12.12 -2.71
CA GLY A 696 -6.07 -12.94 -3.38
C GLY A 696 -6.64 -12.35 -4.67
N ILE A 697 -7.36 -13.20 -5.40
CA ILE A 697 -7.89 -12.89 -6.73
C ILE A 697 -9.29 -12.28 -6.66
N THR A 698 -9.71 -11.67 -7.78
CA THR A 698 -11.14 -11.51 -8.08
C THR A 698 -11.61 -12.78 -8.76
N PHE A 699 -12.47 -13.54 -8.08
CA PHE A 699 -13.05 -14.78 -8.57
C PHE A 699 -14.45 -14.54 -9.12
N ASP A 700 -14.66 -14.90 -10.39
CA ASP A 700 -15.94 -14.84 -11.08
C ASP A 700 -16.17 -16.14 -11.86
N ASP A 701 -17.14 -16.93 -11.41
CA ASP A 701 -17.52 -18.20 -12.05
C ASP A 701 -18.45 -18.02 -13.25
N THR A 702 -18.94 -16.81 -13.52
CA THR A 702 -19.75 -16.52 -14.71
C THR A 702 -18.91 -16.37 -15.97
N ILE A 703 -17.63 -16.00 -15.84
CA ILE A 703 -16.76 -15.65 -16.96
C ILE A 703 -15.91 -16.86 -17.44
N ARG A 704 -15.66 -17.86 -16.58
CA ARG A 704 -14.62 -18.88 -16.82
C ARG A 704 -14.99 -20.33 -16.47
N LYS A 705 -16.27 -20.69 -16.43
CA LYS A 705 -16.71 -21.97 -15.84
C LYS A 705 -16.03 -23.21 -16.45
N ASP A 706 -15.75 -23.20 -17.75
CA ASP A 706 -15.18 -24.36 -18.48
C ASP A 706 -13.67 -24.55 -18.27
N ASP A 707 -12.95 -23.53 -17.77
CA ASP A 707 -11.50 -23.57 -17.54
C ASP A 707 -11.12 -23.91 -16.09
N LEU A 708 -12.11 -24.10 -15.21
CA LEU A 708 -11.89 -24.29 -13.78
C LEU A 708 -11.92 -25.78 -13.41
N ALA A 709 -10.88 -26.23 -12.72
CA ALA A 709 -10.80 -27.56 -12.14
C ALA A 709 -11.79 -27.69 -10.97
N SER A 710 -12.66 -28.71 -11.06
CA SER A 710 -13.51 -29.15 -9.96
C SER A 710 -12.87 -30.38 -9.32
N ILE A 711 -12.41 -30.24 -8.08
CA ILE A 711 -11.70 -31.30 -7.35
C ILE A 711 -12.50 -31.60 -6.09
N LYS A 712 -12.95 -32.85 -5.97
CA LYS A 712 -13.79 -33.33 -4.88
C LYS A 712 -13.32 -34.71 -4.42
N PHE A 713 -13.66 -35.05 -3.18
CA PHE A 713 -13.64 -36.44 -2.74
C PHE A 713 -14.83 -37.18 -3.36
N THR A 714 -14.59 -38.35 -3.95
CA THR A 714 -15.64 -39.11 -4.66
C THR A 714 -16.35 -40.11 -3.75
N GLU A 715 -15.66 -40.67 -2.76
CA GLU A 715 -16.14 -41.85 -2.02
C GLU A 715 -16.14 -41.66 -0.49
N VAL A 716 -15.56 -40.56 0.00
CA VAL A 716 -15.35 -40.32 1.44
C VAL A 716 -15.74 -38.91 1.80
N THR A 717 -16.20 -38.73 3.04
CA THR A 717 -16.55 -37.41 3.54
C THR A 717 -15.29 -36.66 4.00
N ASP A 718 -15.37 -35.34 3.99
CA ASP A 718 -14.33 -34.45 4.52
C ASP A 718 -13.94 -34.82 5.96
N ASP A 719 -14.91 -35.22 6.79
CA ASP A 719 -14.66 -35.62 8.19
C ASP A 719 -13.87 -36.91 8.30
N MET A 720 -14.16 -37.90 7.44
CA MET A 720 -13.38 -39.14 7.40
C MET A 720 -11.93 -38.86 7.03
N ILE A 721 -11.69 -38.05 5.99
CA ILE A 721 -10.34 -37.66 5.56
C ILE A 721 -9.57 -36.99 6.70
N ILE A 722 -10.16 -35.98 7.34
CA ILE A 722 -9.50 -35.24 8.41
C ILE A 722 -9.26 -36.15 9.62
N ASN A 723 -10.25 -36.94 10.05
CA ASN A 723 -10.08 -37.86 11.18
C ASN A 723 -9.00 -38.92 10.90
N GLY A 724 -8.96 -39.49 9.70
CA GLY A 724 -7.93 -40.45 9.30
C GLY A 724 -6.54 -39.82 9.34
N PHE A 725 -6.38 -38.60 8.81
CA PHE A 725 -5.10 -37.92 8.83
C PHE A 725 -4.63 -37.53 10.24
N PHE A 726 -5.55 -37.12 11.11
CA PHE A 726 -5.25 -36.88 12.53
C PHE A 726 -4.87 -38.19 13.25
N ALA A 727 -5.53 -39.31 12.96
CA ALA A 727 -5.19 -40.62 13.53
C ALA A 727 -3.74 -41.02 13.21
N LEU A 728 -3.28 -40.78 11.97
CA LEU A 728 -1.87 -40.98 11.59
C LEU A 728 -0.90 -40.09 12.35
N CYS A 729 -1.33 -38.89 12.75
CA CYS A 729 -0.55 -37.97 13.57
C CYS A 729 -0.66 -38.27 15.09
N GLY A 730 -1.17 -39.44 15.48
CA GLY A 730 -1.21 -39.90 16.87
C GLY A 730 -2.41 -39.39 17.68
N TYR A 731 -3.41 -38.79 17.02
CA TYR A 731 -4.65 -38.41 17.70
C TYR A 731 -5.55 -39.62 17.98
N ARG A 732 -6.26 -39.58 19.10
CA ARG A 732 -7.24 -40.61 19.45
C ARG A 732 -8.51 -40.42 18.64
N GLU A 733 -8.59 -41.13 17.53
CA GLU A 733 -9.76 -41.18 16.65
C GLU A 733 -10.32 -42.60 16.60
N ASN A 734 -11.62 -42.75 16.35
CA ASN A 734 -12.26 -44.07 16.21
C ASN A 734 -12.01 -44.66 14.81
N ILE A 735 -10.74 -44.69 14.39
CA ILE A 735 -10.29 -45.17 13.08
C ILE A 735 -9.01 -45.98 13.32
N ASP A 736 -8.96 -47.22 12.85
CA ASP A 736 -7.73 -48.01 12.92
C ASP A 736 -6.65 -47.48 11.97
N LEU A 737 -5.40 -47.85 12.25
CA LEU A 737 -4.26 -47.30 11.53
C LEU A 737 -4.26 -47.65 10.03
N SER A 738 -4.75 -48.83 9.65
CA SER A 738 -4.84 -49.26 8.25
C SER A 738 -5.82 -48.39 7.46
N ASN A 739 -6.99 -48.11 8.03
CA ASN A 739 -7.97 -47.20 7.47
C ASN A 739 -7.47 -45.76 7.46
N ALA A 740 -6.71 -45.35 8.48
CA ALA A 740 -6.08 -44.04 8.53
C ALA A 740 -5.09 -43.84 7.36
N PHE A 741 -4.26 -44.86 7.06
CA PHE A 741 -3.39 -44.85 5.88
C PHE A 741 -4.18 -44.71 4.58
N LEU A 742 -5.23 -45.51 4.38
CA LEU A 742 -6.08 -45.42 3.18
C LEU A 742 -6.67 -44.01 3.00
N LEU A 743 -7.17 -43.40 4.07
CA LEU A 743 -7.71 -42.04 4.04
C LEU A 743 -6.64 -41.00 3.71
N SER A 744 -5.40 -41.21 4.16
CA SER A 744 -4.28 -40.33 3.81
C SER A 744 -3.83 -40.45 2.35
N GLU A 745 -3.93 -41.63 1.74
CA GLU A 745 -3.68 -41.83 0.31
C GLU A 745 -4.72 -41.08 -0.54
N ILE A 746 -5.98 -41.06 -0.09
CA ILE A 746 -7.03 -40.27 -0.75
C ILE A 746 -6.74 -38.77 -0.60
N LEU A 747 -6.30 -38.31 0.59
CA LEU A 747 -5.86 -36.93 0.79
C LEU A 747 -4.67 -36.60 -0.11
N TYR A 748 -3.68 -37.48 -0.21
CA TYR A 748 -2.52 -37.31 -1.07
C TYR A 748 -2.92 -37.18 -2.54
N THR A 749 -3.80 -38.06 -3.03
CA THR A 749 -4.36 -37.97 -4.40
C THR A 749 -5.08 -36.65 -4.65
N PHE A 750 -5.80 -36.13 -3.64
CA PHE A 750 -6.43 -34.81 -3.70
C PHE A 750 -5.40 -33.67 -3.79
N ILE A 751 -4.32 -33.76 -3.00
CA ILE A 751 -3.19 -32.82 -3.03
C ILE A 751 -2.47 -32.86 -4.39
N GLU A 752 -2.29 -34.03 -5.00
CA GLU A 752 -1.70 -34.14 -6.34
C GLU A 752 -2.56 -33.45 -7.40
N LYS A 753 -3.89 -33.62 -7.35
CA LYS A 753 -4.80 -32.91 -8.27
C LYS A 753 -4.73 -31.40 -8.10
N LEU A 754 -4.63 -30.90 -6.87
CA LEU A 754 -4.43 -29.47 -6.60
C LEU A 754 -3.07 -28.98 -7.12
N TYR A 755 -2.02 -29.79 -6.95
CA TYR A 755 -0.68 -29.45 -7.42
C TYR A 755 -0.65 -29.22 -8.94
N LEU A 756 -1.40 -30.01 -9.72
CA LEU A 756 -1.50 -29.86 -11.17
C LEU A 756 -2.12 -28.51 -11.61
N CYS A 757 -2.99 -27.93 -10.79
CA CYS A 757 -3.61 -26.63 -11.06
C CYS A 757 -3.02 -25.47 -10.23
N HIS A 758 -2.00 -25.74 -9.41
CA HIS A 758 -1.37 -24.72 -8.57
C HIS A 758 -0.75 -23.60 -9.41
N ALA A 759 -0.88 -22.35 -8.94
CA ALA A 759 -0.25 -21.21 -9.55
C ALA A 759 1.24 -21.18 -9.15
N PRO A 760 2.20 -21.06 -10.10
CA PRO A 760 3.61 -21.07 -9.76
C PRO A 760 3.96 -19.89 -8.85
N ILE A 761 4.58 -20.21 -7.70
CA ILE A 761 5.10 -19.22 -6.75
C ILE A 761 6.57 -18.97 -7.09
N LYS A 762 6.98 -17.70 -7.19
CA LYS A 762 8.39 -17.35 -7.29
C LYS A 762 9.04 -17.49 -5.91
N ILE A 763 9.96 -18.45 -5.78
CA ILE A 763 10.73 -18.64 -4.55
C ILE A 763 11.96 -17.71 -4.61
N PRO A 764 12.10 -16.77 -3.66
CA PRO A 764 13.27 -15.90 -3.59
C PRO A 764 14.52 -16.70 -3.20
N ARG A 765 15.64 -16.43 -3.89
CA ARG A 765 16.96 -17.02 -3.61
C ARG A 765 17.99 -15.92 -3.34
N ASN A 766 18.95 -16.20 -2.46
CA ASN A 766 20.05 -15.30 -2.09
C ASN A 766 20.61 -14.49 -3.29
N GLY A 767 20.71 -13.17 -3.11
CA GLY A 767 21.24 -12.23 -4.10
C GLY A 767 20.23 -11.66 -5.10
N THR A 768 19.00 -12.19 -5.17
CA THR A 768 17.94 -11.65 -6.04
C THR A 768 17.00 -10.64 -5.37
N LEU A 769 17.07 -10.53 -4.04
CA LEU A 769 16.36 -9.52 -3.26
C LEU A 769 17.04 -8.15 -3.43
N GLY A 770 16.80 -7.50 -4.58
CA GLY A 770 16.96 -6.06 -4.68
C GLY A 770 16.22 -5.41 -3.52
N ARG A 771 16.88 -4.49 -2.79
CA ARG A 771 16.35 -3.86 -1.57
C ARG A 771 14.86 -3.58 -1.73
N SER A 772 14.03 -4.06 -0.82
CA SER A 772 12.56 -3.98 -0.91
C SER A 772 12.06 -2.55 -1.20
N GLY A 773 12.76 -1.53 -0.68
CA GLY A 773 12.52 -0.12 -0.98
C GLY A 773 12.92 0.35 -2.40
N GLU A 774 13.94 -0.25 -3.02
CA GLU A 774 14.32 0.02 -4.42
C GLU A 774 13.39 -0.68 -5.41
N SER A 775 12.80 -1.83 -5.07
CA SER A 775 11.76 -2.46 -5.90
C SER A 775 10.50 -1.59 -6.04
N ILE A 776 10.16 -0.81 -5.00
CA ILE A 776 9.03 0.13 -5.02
C ILE A 776 9.38 1.38 -5.86
N ILE A 777 10.63 1.81 -5.83
CA ILE A 777 11.11 3.01 -6.54
C ILE A 777 11.36 2.72 -8.03
N SER A 778 12.01 1.60 -8.36
CA SER A 778 12.28 1.21 -9.75
C SER A 778 11.00 0.86 -10.51
N ARG A 779 10.00 0.25 -9.85
CA ARG A 779 8.71 -0.10 -10.47
C ARG A 779 7.81 1.11 -10.74
N ASN A 780 7.99 2.22 -10.02
CA ASN A 780 7.22 3.46 -10.21
C ASN A 780 7.90 4.48 -11.14
N LEU A 781 9.22 4.42 -11.31
CA LEU A 781 9.96 5.26 -12.26
C LEU A 781 9.84 4.78 -13.71
N THR A 782 9.40 3.54 -13.96
CA THR A 782 9.06 3.01 -15.29
C THR A 782 7.63 3.33 -15.76
N LYS A 783 7.00 4.39 -15.24
CA LYS A 783 5.68 4.88 -15.68
C LYS A 783 5.78 6.12 -16.55
#